data_AF-A0A936M5S0-F1
#
_entry.id   AF-A0A936M5S0-F1
#
_cell.length_a   1.000
_cell.length_b   1.000
_cell.length_c   1.000
_cell.angle_alpha   90.00
_cell.angle_beta   90.00
_cell.angle_gamma   90.00
#
_symmetry.space_group_name_H-M   'P 1'
#
loop_
_entity.id
_entity.type
_entity.pdbx_description
1 polymer ?
#
loop_
_entity_poly.entity_id
_entity_poly.type
_entity_poly.pdbx_seq_one_letter_code
_entity_poly.pdbx_strand_id
1 'polypeptide(L)'
;MKRTIFLLITIFAVGLSISLLTPSRSAISAKSDGGGSSFENYDIRLDTSVQARGLLDELSAPDDGSAHSDLADAAAEAERMKQEVPGSAIEWSSRSGFPEIISIGIAGKESALLTSPRGGSPTEALRSFIRTRNELFGIDAADAANLDLLSEQVDDDRGLTFVRLGQKIDGIAVFQGELTAGLNRQNQIFRVINDLAPLRSASVFSKDFGDASTALRNAALHVGISIGNASIGSDSDESGSIRLRTENNGFDADPIAERFYFPLPGSTLRPTWRFLISTKGVAYYVVVDAVSGDLMWRKRLTEYQSQPASLNVYGNSSGFTRTADSPTPGTPGCSAPGCPQPAMIERQTFTLIGNEPPYTFNNLGWIPDGENRTIGNNAEAGIDRDGTQGIDPNGWAYGSPDRSFVYAYNPSPGLPPPGEAPVPTTQTYPPSQFQQGSVTHAFYAVNRWHDETYRLGFTEASRNFQVDNFGRGGAGNDSISVEVQDGSGTNGANFSTPADGSRPRLQLFVWTGTNPARDGALDSQIVIHELTHGLSNRLIGNAAGLSSNMSRSLGEGWSDFFALAMLAEPADDKCGNYPIGTYSIQNVIAGSEVLQYYGLRRFPYARRACTGPNGRPHNPLTFRYINSGCGLLIGTQTTNPNSAYPRGPLGTGNCDQVLNAGEIWASALWEVRGQLIDTRGDEDGNRRSLQYVTDGMKLSPLNPTMLQGRDAMIVAAQAAAPEDVCPIWRGFAIRGFGVSASIQNAGSGSNNTVVTEAFDVPVACRASARADFDGDGRSDVSVYRPSEGIWYFDRSTAGFGAVRWGLAGDVPVPGDFDGDDKTDVAIFRPNDDGGSPDLYILRSSDSTFGFIPWGSTGDIPVVADHDGDGRSDAAIFRPSTGVFWVLRSIDGAPFTSRPFPGTIPVTGDFDGDGRSEFGVFSNGQWFLSLSSSAHSSGLIENWGINADLPVPADYDGDGRLDLAVFRPSDGTWYVRQSSGGNGYIRFGAAGDVPVPGDFDGDGRVDTAVYREGIWYINRSTAGISIQQFGLASDLAVPNYYLPR
;
A
#
# COMPACT_ATOMS: atom_id res chain seq x y z
N MET A 1 23.73 103.89 -19.59
CA MET A 1 23.67 102.46 -19.24
C MET A 1 23.29 101.69 -20.52
N LYS A 2 24.07 101.49 -21.59
CA LYS A 2 25.49 101.34 -21.95
C LYS A 2 26.12 99.94 -21.77
N ARG A 3 25.96 99.16 -22.87
CA ARG A 3 26.92 98.23 -23.52
C ARG A 3 27.13 96.88 -22.78
N THR A 4 27.28 95.73 -23.43
CA THR A 4 28.34 95.39 -24.42
C THR A 4 28.03 94.01 -25.06
N ILE A 5 27.76 93.97 -26.37
CA ILE A 5 28.51 93.30 -27.47
C ILE A 5 28.33 91.77 -27.61
N PHE A 6 27.79 91.40 -28.76
CA PHE A 6 27.78 90.07 -29.39
C PHE A 6 28.82 90.04 -30.53
N LEU A 7 29.34 88.83 -30.82
CA LEU A 7 29.70 88.24 -32.14
C LEU A 7 31.18 87.79 -32.39
N LEU A 8 31.29 86.51 -32.87
CA LEU A 8 32.37 85.83 -33.66
C LEU A 8 33.68 85.42 -32.92
N ILE A 9 34.34 84.26 -33.08
CA ILE A 9 34.42 83.18 -34.10
C ILE A 9 34.99 81.86 -33.47
N THR A 10 34.49 80.74 -33.98
CA THR A 10 35.00 79.35 -34.19
C THR A 10 36.37 78.87 -33.67
N ILE A 11 36.45 77.61 -33.15
CA ILE A 11 37.35 76.49 -33.55
C ILE A 11 36.93 75.15 -32.86
N PHE A 12 37.08 74.06 -33.60
CA PHE A 12 36.81 72.62 -33.36
C PHE A 12 36.92 72.06 -31.93
N ALA A 13 35.99 71.17 -31.56
CA ALA A 13 36.24 70.05 -30.64
C ALA A 13 35.36 68.84 -31.00
N VAL A 14 36.02 67.69 -31.13
CA VAL A 14 35.46 66.34 -31.30
C VAL A 14 34.50 66.02 -30.14
N GLY A 15 33.28 65.59 -30.47
CA GLY A 15 32.28 65.14 -29.51
C GLY A 15 31.78 63.75 -29.87
N LEU A 16 32.56 62.73 -29.52
CA LEU A 16 32.14 61.34 -29.51
C LEU A 16 31.45 61.09 -28.16
N SER A 17 30.12 61.25 -28.10
CA SER A 17 29.34 60.88 -26.91
C SER A 17 28.89 59.42 -27.05
N ILE A 18 29.77 58.50 -26.66
CA ILE A 18 29.40 57.13 -26.33
C ILE A 18 28.49 57.22 -25.11
N SER A 19 27.19 57.01 -25.30
CA SER A 19 26.30 56.69 -24.18
C SER A 19 26.58 55.23 -23.80
N LEU A 20 27.39 55.05 -22.76
CA LEU A 20 27.54 53.77 -22.07
C LEU A 20 26.17 53.38 -21.50
N LEU A 21 25.56 52.34 -22.08
CA LEU A 21 24.46 51.60 -21.47
C LEU A 21 24.94 51.11 -20.10
N THR A 22 24.41 51.70 -19.04
CA THR A 22 24.47 51.17 -17.68
C THR A 22 23.72 49.83 -17.63
N PRO A 23 24.22 48.79 -16.93
CA PRO A 23 23.50 47.52 -16.81
C PRO A 23 22.17 47.72 -16.09
N SER A 24 21.19 46.89 -16.46
CA SER A 24 19.82 46.79 -15.95
C SER A 24 19.74 46.75 -14.41
N ARG A 25 18.63 47.28 -13.87
CA ARG A 25 18.39 47.51 -12.43
C ARG A 25 18.36 46.24 -11.57
N SER A 26 18.29 45.06 -12.18
CA SER A 26 18.32 43.74 -11.53
C SER A 26 19.76 43.26 -11.23
N ALA A 27 20.56 44.07 -10.53
CA ALA A 27 21.81 43.63 -9.92
C ALA A 27 21.53 42.88 -8.60
N ILE A 28 20.74 41.80 -8.65
CA ILE A 28 20.86 40.75 -7.64
C ILE A 28 22.08 39.94 -8.06
N SER A 29 23.20 40.23 -7.40
CA SER A 29 24.34 39.32 -7.26
C SER A 29 23.79 37.93 -6.93
N ALA A 30 23.64 37.08 -7.94
CA ALA A 30 23.56 35.64 -7.74
C ALA A 30 24.75 35.26 -6.86
N LYS A 31 24.48 34.78 -5.64
CA LYS A 31 25.53 34.24 -4.77
C LYS A 31 26.33 33.23 -5.58
N SER A 32 27.58 33.55 -5.90
CA SER A 32 28.59 32.54 -6.16
C SER A 32 29.20 32.22 -4.80
N ASP A 33 28.79 31.13 -4.19
CA ASP A 33 29.57 30.59 -3.08
C ASP A 33 30.87 30.05 -3.69
N GLY A 34 31.99 30.54 -3.17
CA GLY A 34 33.30 30.34 -3.77
C GLY A 34 33.59 28.86 -4.03
N GLY A 35 33.90 28.53 -5.29
CA GLY A 35 34.39 27.21 -5.66
C GLY A 35 33.58 26.44 -6.72
N GLY A 36 32.93 27.10 -7.68
CA GLY A 36 32.33 26.44 -8.85
C GLY A 36 31.36 27.38 -9.56
N SER A 37 31.55 27.62 -10.86
CA SER A 37 30.79 28.60 -11.64
C SER A 37 29.37 28.12 -12.01
N SER A 38 28.41 28.08 -11.08
CA SER A 38 27.00 27.81 -11.42
C SER A 38 26.03 28.80 -10.78
N PHE A 39 25.09 29.29 -11.59
CA PHE A 39 24.01 30.17 -11.14
C PHE A 39 22.79 29.36 -10.67
N GLU A 40 22.21 29.71 -9.52
CA GLU A 40 21.04 29.05 -8.92
C GLU A 40 19.73 29.27 -9.69
N ASN A 41 18.72 28.42 -9.41
CA ASN A 41 17.34 28.66 -9.85
C ASN A 41 16.82 30.00 -9.28
N TYR A 42 16.02 30.73 -10.06
CA TYR A 42 15.52 32.05 -9.69
C TYR A 42 14.09 32.25 -10.20
N ASP A 43 13.25 32.86 -9.37
CA ASP A 43 11.91 33.32 -9.75
C ASP A 43 11.65 34.65 -9.04
N ILE A 44 11.44 35.73 -9.79
CA ILE A 44 11.20 37.07 -9.22
C ILE A 44 9.98 37.08 -8.30
N ARG A 45 9.01 36.18 -8.53
CA ARG A 45 7.76 36.11 -7.74
C ARG A 45 7.98 35.49 -6.36
N LEU A 46 9.07 34.76 -6.16
CA LEU A 46 9.43 34.09 -4.90
C LEU A 46 10.49 34.87 -4.11
N ASP A 47 11.11 35.88 -4.73
CA ASP A 47 12.17 36.68 -4.10
C ASP A 47 11.59 37.75 -3.17
N THR A 48 11.82 37.56 -1.87
CA THR A 48 11.32 38.46 -0.82
C THR A 48 12.16 39.71 -0.58
N SER A 49 13.26 39.91 -1.32
CA SER A 49 14.12 41.08 -1.16
C SER A 49 13.39 42.38 -1.48
N VAL A 50 13.79 43.47 -0.82
CA VAL A 50 13.19 44.80 -1.03
C VAL A 50 13.33 45.25 -2.48
N GLN A 51 14.43 44.87 -3.13
CA GLN A 51 14.70 45.18 -4.53
C GLN A 51 13.77 44.41 -5.48
N ALA A 52 13.63 43.09 -5.29
CA ALA A 52 12.73 42.28 -6.10
C ALA A 52 11.27 42.71 -5.92
N ARG A 53 10.84 43.00 -4.69
CA ARG A 53 9.50 43.54 -4.40
C ARG A 53 9.27 44.90 -5.04
N GLY A 54 10.23 45.83 -4.93
CA GLY A 54 10.12 47.14 -5.57
C GLY A 54 10.05 47.07 -7.10
N LEU A 55 10.79 46.13 -7.70
CA LEU A 55 10.70 45.84 -9.13
C LEU A 55 9.36 45.19 -9.48
N LEU A 56 8.89 44.21 -8.70
CA LEU A 56 7.61 43.56 -8.90
C LEU A 56 6.45 44.57 -8.82
N ASP A 57 6.49 45.51 -7.88
CA ASP A 57 5.52 46.60 -7.75
C ASP A 57 5.56 47.56 -8.96
N GLU A 58 6.76 47.91 -9.45
CA GLU A 58 6.95 48.71 -10.67
C GLU A 58 6.39 47.98 -11.90
N LEU A 59 6.61 46.66 -11.98
CA LEU A 59 6.20 45.85 -13.13
C LEU A 59 4.71 45.44 -13.10
N SER A 60 4.08 45.44 -11.91
CA SER A 60 2.70 44.98 -11.67
C SER A 60 1.69 46.12 -11.51
N ALA A 61 2.11 47.39 -11.58
CA ALA A 61 1.22 48.55 -11.42
C ALA A 61 0.04 48.51 -12.43
N PRO A 62 -1.23 48.50 -11.97
CA PRO A 62 -2.39 48.33 -12.85
C PRO A 62 -2.72 49.60 -13.64
N ASP A 63 -3.22 49.43 -14.87
CA ASP A 63 -3.76 50.52 -15.67
C ASP A 63 -5.24 50.87 -15.35
N ASP A 64 -6.04 49.98 -14.72
CA ASP A 64 -7.48 50.30 -14.50
C ASP A 64 -8.27 49.56 -13.41
N GLY A 65 -7.70 49.04 -12.32
CA GLY A 65 -8.49 48.66 -11.12
C GLY A 65 -9.59 47.57 -11.27
N SER A 66 -9.64 46.85 -12.40
CA SER A 66 -10.63 45.82 -12.74
C SER A 66 -10.46 44.49 -11.98
N ALA A 67 -9.28 44.19 -11.43
CA ALA A 67 -8.96 42.90 -10.80
C ALA A 67 -9.74 42.55 -9.51
N HIS A 68 -10.28 43.54 -8.79
CA HIS A 68 -10.93 43.30 -7.50
C HIS A 68 -12.35 42.69 -7.61
N SER A 69 -13.07 42.90 -8.72
CA SER A 69 -14.40 42.30 -8.91
C SER A 69 -14.34 40.82 -9.23
N ASP A 70 -13.35 40.37 -10.01
CA ASP A 70 -13.27 38.99 -10.47
C ASP A 70 -12.92 37.99 -9.35
N LEU A 71 -12.14 38.44 -8.36
CA LEU A 71 -11.83 37.65 -7.15
C LEU A 71 -13.09 37.43 -6.28
N ALA A 72 -13.99 38.41 -6.23
CA ALA A 72 -15.24 38.28 -5.51
C ALA A 72 -16.19 37.28 -6.18
N ASP A 73 -16.24 37.28 -7.52
CA ASP A 73 -17.00 36.31 -8.31
C ASP A 73 -16.45 34.89 -8.12
N ALA A 74 -15.13 34.72 -8.18
CA ALA A 74 -14.48 33.44 -7.93
C ALA A 74 -14.78 32.91 -6.52
N ALA A 75 -14.76 33.78 -5.50
CA ALA A 75 -15.08 33.39 -4.13
C ALA A 75 -16.56 32.99 -4.00
N ALA A 76 -17.47 33.70 -4.66
CA ALA A 76 -18.88 33.36 -4.69
C ALA A 76 -19.15 32.01 -5.40
N GLU A 77 -18.50 31.75 -6.54
CA GLU A 77 -18.61 30.46 -7.24
C GLU A 77 -17.99 29.31 -6.43
N ALA A 78 -16.87 29.54 -5.75
CA ALA A 78 -16.26 28.53 -4.87
C ALA A 78 -17.21 28.13 -3.73
N GLU A 79 -17.92 29.09 -3.14
CA GLU A 79 -18.93 28.80 -2.12
C GLU A 79 -20.17 28.09 -2.70
N ARG A 80 -20.62 28.44 -3.92
CA ARG A 80 -21.68 27.68 -4.62
C ARG A 80 -21.25 26.24 -4.89
N MET A 81 -20.02 26.04 -5.36
CA MET A 81 -19.48 24.71 -5.62
C MET A 81 -19.40 23.86 -4.35
N LYS A 82 -18.95 24.43 -3.22
CA LYS A 82 -18.95 23.73 -1.92
C LYS A 82 -20.35 23.34 -1.43
N GLN A 83 -21.38 24.10 -1.80
CA GLN A 83 -22.78 23.76 -1.49
C GLN A 83 -23.31 22.63 -2.40
N GLU A 84 -22.96 22.64 -3.69
CA GLU A 84 -23.38 21.64 -4.67
C GLU A 84 -22.64 20.31 -4.55
N VAL A 85 -21.37 20.36 -4.16
CA VAL A 85 -20.49 19.21 -3.93
C VAL A 85 -20.00 19.28 -2.48
N PRO A 86 -20.83 18.86 -1.52
CA PRO A 86 -20.45 18.85 -0.11
C PRO A 86 -19.16 18.08 0.09
N GLY A 87 -18.20 18.71 0.77
CA GLY A 87 -16.89 18.13 0.99
C GLY A 87 -15.87 18.43 -0.10
N SER A 88 -16.16 19.14 -1.20
CA SER A 88 -15.11 19.62 -2.12
C SER A 88 -14.09 20.54 -1.41
N ALA A 89 -12.80 20.38 -1.72
CA ALA A 89 -11.74 21.23 -1.23
C ALA A 89 -11.29 22.20 -2.34
N ILE A 90 -11.13 23.47 -1.95
CA ILE A 90 -10.64 24.52 -2.83
C ILE A 90 -9.45 25.19 -2.13
N GLU A 91 -8.27 25.03 -2.70
CA GLU A 91 -7.05 25.71 -2.26
C GLU A 91 -6.80 26.89 -3.20
N TRP A 92 -6.54 28.05 -2.62
CA TRP A 92 -6.40 29.30 -3.34
C TRP A 92 -4.93 29.59 -3.62
N SER A 93 -4.62 29.97 -4.85
CA SER A 93 -3.27 30.35 -5.21
C SER A 93 -2.88 31.63 -4.51
N SER A 94 -1.76 31.61 -3.79
CA SER A 94 -1.14 32.84 -3.27
C SER A 94 -0.59 33.73 -4.40
N ARG A 95 -0.39 33.15 -5.61
CA ARG A 95 0.13 33.84 -6.80
C ARG A 95 -0.97 34.55 -7.58
N SER A 96 -2.03 33.85 -7.96
CA SER A 96 -3.10 34.42 -8.80
C SER A 96 -4.26 35.01 -7.98
N GLY A 97 -4.44 34.57 -6.73
CA GLY A 97 -5.62 34.88 -5.93
C GLY A 97 -6.87 34.09 -6.34
N PHE A 98 -6.79 33.18 -7.32
CA PHE A 98 -7.87 32.30 -7.76
C PHE A 98 -7.67 30.87 -7.23
N PRO A 99 -8.72 30.03 -7.24
CA PRO A 99 -8.61 28.59 -6.99
C PRO A 99 -7.47 27.94 -7.80
N GLU A 100 -6.48 27.39 -7.11
CA GLU A 100 -5.36 26.64 -7.67
C GLU A 100 -5.66 25.16 -7.71
N ILE A 101 -6.18 24.62 -6.62
CA ILE A 101 -6.57 23.22 -6.52
C ILE A 101 -8.05 23.17 -6.23
N ILE A 102 -8.79 22.51 -7.09
CA ILE A 102 -10.19 22.16 -6.89
C ILE A 102 -10.22 20.65 -6.85
N SER A 103 -10.47 20.07 -5.70
CA SER A 103 -10.43 18.63 -5.49
C SER A 103 -11.67 18.17 -4.77
N ILE A 104 -11.93 16.87 -4.84
CA ILE A 104 -12.74 16.24 -3.80
C ILE A 104 -12.01 16.48 -2.47
N GLY A 105 -12.70 17.05 -1.49
CA GLY A 105 -12.11 17.21 -0.18
C GLY A 105 -12.26 15.92 0.61
N ILE A 106 -11.31 15.75 1.51
CA ILE A 106 -11.01 14.46 2.16
C ILE A 106 -11.69 14.38 3.53
N ALA A 107 -12.65 15.28 3.79
CA ALA A 107 -13.27 15.50 5.10
C ALA A 107 -14.78 15.28 5.04
N GLY A 108 -15.20 14.01 5.13
CA GLY A 108 -16.58 13.64 5.45
C GLY A 108 -17.28 12.79 4.37
N LYS A 109 -17.68 11.59 4.82
CA LYS A 109 -18.57 10.51 4.33
C LYS A 109 -19.36 10.55 3.00
N GLU A 110 -19.24 11.53 2.13
CA GLU A 110 -19.74 11.45 0.75
C GLU A 110 -18.69 12.06 -0.18
N SER A 111 -17.77 11.23 -0.71
CA SER A 111 -16.85 11.65 -1.77
C SER A 111 -17.61 11.78 -3.08
N ALA A 112 -18.42 12.84 -3.21
CA ALA A 112 -18.99 13.24 -4.48
C ALA A 112 -17.84 13.75 -5.37
N LEU A 113 -17.62 13.08 -6.50
CA LEU A 113 -16.75 13.56 -7.57
C LEU A 113 -17.22 14.97 -8.00
N LEU A 114 -16.30 15.81 -8.48
CA LEU A 114 -16.60 17.21 -8.81
C LEU A 114 -17.64 17.33 -9.94
N THR A 115 -17.85 16.25 -10.69
CA THR A 115 -18.85 16.14 -11.76
C THR A 115 -19.59 14.80 -11.72
N SER A 116 -20.82 14.81 -12.24
CA SER A 116 -21.58 13.60 -12.55
C SER A 116 -20.99 12.85 -13.76
N PRO A 117 -21.27 11.54 -13.93
CA PRO A 117 -20.83 10.77 -15.08
C PRO A 117 -21.19 11.42 -16.42
N ARG A 118 -20.29 11.35 -17.40
CA ARG A 118 -20.49 11.99 -18.70
C ARG A 118 -19.98 11.15 -19.87
N GLY A 119 -20.82 10.97 -20.89
CA GLY A 119 -20.40 10.41 -22.18
C GLY A 119 -19.55 11.39 -23.01
N GLY A 120 -18.73 10.88 -23.92
CA GLY A 120 -17.81 11.67 -24.75
C GLY A 120 -16.35 11.51 -24.33
N SER A 121 -15.47 12.42 -24.80
CA SER A 121 -14.04 12.36 -24.44
C SER A 121 -13.75 13.00 -23.07
N PRO A 122 -12.73 12.52 -22.35
CA PRO A 122 -12.24 13.12 -21.11
C PRO A 122 -11.93 14.62 -21.26
N THR A 123 -11.28 15.00 -22.37
CA THR A 123 -11.00 16.41 -22.69
C THR A 123 -12.27 17.27 -22.75
N GLU A 124 -13.34 16.81 -23.38
CA GLU A 124 -14.58 17.59 -23.49
C GLU A 124 -15.33 17.67 -22.14
N ALA A 125 -15.21 16.62 -21.30
CA ALA A 125 -15.72 16.67 -19.93
C ALA A 125 -15.03 17.80 -19.14
N LEU A 126 -13.69 17.91 -19.22
CA LEU A 126 -12.94 18.98 -18.57
C LEU A 126 -13.27 20.37 -19.12
N ARG A 127 -13.28 20.55 -20.45
CA ARG A 127 -13.64 21.85 -21.07
C ARG A 127 -15.02 22.32 -20.65
N SER A 128 -15.98 21.41 -20.57
CA SER A 128 -17.32 21.77 -20.13
C SER A 128 -17.36 22.16 -18.66
N PHE A 129 -16.60 21.51 -17.79
CA PHE A 129 -16.48 21.90 -16.39
C PHE A 129 -15.94 23.33 -16.26
N ILE A 130 -14.85 23.64 -16.97
CA ILE A 130 -14.23 24.98 -16.97
C ILE A 130 -15.21 26.03 -17.51
N ARG A 131 -15.89 25.73 -18.62
CA ARG A 131 -16.85 26.66 -19.24
C ARG A 131 -18.04 26.99 -18.32
N THR A 132 -18.53 26.01 -17.57
CA THR A 132 -19.67 26.21 -16.66
C THR A 132 -19.26 26.91 -15.37
N ARG A 133 -18.02 26.76 -14.93
CA ARG A 133 -17.48 27.36 -13.70
C ARG A 133 -16.32 28.32 -13.99
N ASN A 134 -16.39 29.07 -15.07
CA ASN A 134 -15.28 29.89 -15.57
C ASN A 134 -14.83 30.96 -14.57
N GLU A 135 -15.72 31.39 -13.68
CA GLU A 135 -15.43 32.29 -12.55
C GLU A 135 -14.34 31.72 -11.61
N LEU A 136 -14.28 30.40 -11.39
CA LEU A 136 -13.22 29.76 -10.59
C LEU A 136 -11.84 29.87 -11.24
N PHE A 137 -11.78 30.07 -12.56
CA PHE A 137 -10.54 30.07 -13.31
C PHE A 137 -10.10 31.49 -13.72
N GLY A 138 -10.92 32.49 -13.40
CA GLY A 138 -10.63 33.89 -13.72
C GLY A 138 -10.57 34.18 -15.23
N ILE A 139 -11.21 33.37 -16.06
CA ILE A 139 -11.25 33.53 -17.53
C ILE A 139 -12.69 33.57 -18.03
N ASP A 140 -12.90 34.07 -19.25
CA ASP A 140 -14.22 34.04 -19.86
C ASP A 140 -14.56 32.66 -20.45
N ALA A 141 -15.85 32.37 -20.57
CA ALA A 141 -16.34 31.09 -21.11
C ALA A 141 -15.85 30.82 -22.56
N ALA A 142 -15.58 31.89 -23.33
CA ALA A 142 -14.99 31.80 -24.66
C ALA A 142 -13.53 31.35 -24.62
N ASP A 143 -12.74 31.87 -23.68
CA ASP A 143 -11.33 31.51 -23.52
C ASP A 143 -11.16 30.08 -22.99
N ALA A 144 -12.08 29.65 -22.11
CA ALA A 144 -12.16 28.27 -21.64
C ALA A 144 -12.33 27.26 -22.80
N ALA A 145 -13.11 27.62 -23.82
CA ALA A 145 -13.31 26.78 -25.01
C ALA A 145 -12.05 26.71 -25.89
N ASN A 146 -11.22 27.75 -25.84
CA ASN A 146 -10.05 27.93 -26.71
C ASN A 146 -8.72 27.51 -26.07
N LEU A 147 -8.72 26.95 -24.85
CA LEU A 147 -7.51 26.36 -24.27
C LEU A 147 -6.98 25.26 -25.21
N ASP A 148 -5.68 25.14 -25.40
CA ASP A 148 -5.13 24.10 -26.28
C ASP A 148 -5.01 22.77 -25.52
N LEU A 149 -5.34 21.66 -26.18
CA LEU A 149 -5.06 20.34 -25.61
C LEU A 149 -3.54 20.09 -25.68
N LEU A 150 -2.89 20.00 -24.53
CA LEU A 150 -1.46 19.70 -24.43
C LEU A 150 -1.22 18.19 -24.35
N SER A 151 -2.03 17.48 -23.56
CA SER A 151 -1.95 16.02 -23.45
C SER A 151 -3.25 15.41 -22.90
N GLU A 152 -3.57 14.21 -23.34
CA GLU A 152 -4.55 13.30 -22.74
C GLU A 152 -3.86 11.94 -22.57
N GLN A 153 -3.67 11.49 -21.32
CA GLN A 153 -2.99 10.24 -20.99
C GLN A 153 -3.91 9.30 -20.23
N VAL A 154 -3.99 8.05 -20.67
CA VAL A 154 -4.77 7.00 -20.03
C VAL A 154 -3.83 6.05 -19.29
N ASP A 155 -4.12 5.79 -18.02
CA ASP A 155 -3.50 4.73 -17.22
C ASP A 155 -4.38 3.48 -17.36
N ASP A 156 -3.98 2.55 -18.23
CA ASP A 156 -4.76 1.36 -18.58
C ASP A 156 -4.96 0.42 -17.39
N ASP A 157 -3.99 0.34 -16.47
CA ASP A 157 -4.05 -0.53 -15.29
C ASP A 157 -5.03 0.01 -14.23
N ARG A 158 -5.08 1.34 -14.05
CA ARG A 158 -5.92 1.99 -13.02
C ARG A 158 -7.24 2.55 -13.54
N GLY A 159 -7.40 2.70 -14.85
CA GLY A 159 -8.59 3.28 -15.47
C GLY A 159 -8.76 4.79 -15.26
N LEU A 160 -7.65 5.51 -15.05
CA LEU A 160 -7.66 6.96 -14.86
C LEU A 160 -7.20 7.66 -16.13
N THR A 161 -7.75 8.84 -16.39
CA THR A 161 -7.30 9.72 -17.47
C THR A 161 -6.83 11.05 -16.89
N PHE A 162 -5.69 11.53 -17.36
CA PHE A 162 -5.15 12.84 -17.03
C PHE A 162 -5.15 13.74 -18.27
N VAL A 163 -5.88 14.85 -18.18
CA VAL A 163 -5.99 15.83 -19.26
C VAL A 163 -5.27 17.11 -18.86
N ARG A 164 -4.45 17.66 -19.76
CA ARG A 164 -3.74 18.94 -19.57
C ARG A 164 -4.09 19.90 -20.70
N LEU A 165 -4.51 21.10 -20.32
CA LEU A 165 -4.89 22.19 -21.20
C LEU A 165 -3.95 23.39 -21.01
N GLY A 166 -3.59 24.07 -22.09
CA GLY A 166 -2.69 25.23 -22.07
C GLY A 166 -3.38 26.52 -22.48
N GLN A 167 -3.03 27.62 -21.82
CA GLN A 167 -3.53 28.96 -22.14
C GLN A 167 -2.69 29.63 -23.22
N LYS A 168 -3.37 30.21 -24.20
CA LYS A 168 -2.79 31.14 -25.16
C LYS A 168 -3.60 32.42 -25.20
N ILE A 169 -2.92 33.53 -25.47
CA ILE A 169 -3.53 34.83 -25.73
C ILE A 169 -2.92 35.37 -27.02
N ASP A 170 -3.78 35.69 -27.99
CA ASP A 170 -3.38 36.07 -29.35
C ASP A 170 -2.40 35.06 -30.00
N GLY A 171 -2.56 33.77 -29.70
CA GLY A 171 -1.71 32.70 -30.19
C GLY A 171 -0.35 32.55 -29.48
N ILE A 172 -0.06 33.39 -28.47
CA ILE A 172 1.17 33.33 -27.66
C ILE A 172 0.88 32.60 -26.35
N ALA A 173 1.74 31.67 -25.96
CA ALA A 173 1.59 30.90 -24.73
C ALA A 173 1.80 31.76 -23.47
N VAL A 174 1.04 31.46 -22.43
CA VAL A 174 1.24 32.03 -21.09
C VAL A 174 2.21 31.12 -20.32
N PHE A 175 3.27 31.71 -19.74
CA PHE A 175 4.28 30.98 -19.01
C PHE A 175 3.70 30.38 -17.73
N GLN A 176 3.74 29.04 -17.64
CA GLN A 176 3.04 28.28 -16.59
C GLN A 176 1.54 28.64 -16.52
N GLY A 177 0.89 28.89 -17.65
CA GLY A 177 -0.56 29.14 -17.73
C GLY A 177 -1.28 27.90 -18.21
N GLU A 178 -1.45 26.91 -17.34
CA GLU A 178 -1.97 25.60 -17.72
C GLU A 178 -2.97 25.09 -16.69
N LEU A 179 -3.77 24.11 -17.09
CA LEU A 179 -4.76 23.47 -16.23
C LEU A 179 -4.71 21.96 -16.45
N THR A 180 -4.59 21.21 -15.35
CA THR A 180 -4.56 19.74 -15.38
C THR A 180 -5.74 19.17 -14.60
N ALA A 181 -6.36 18.10 -15.08
CA ALA A 181 -7.38 17.39 -14.34
C ALA A 181 -7.23 15.87 -14.41
N GLY A 182 -7.63 15.21 -13.33
CA GLY A 182 -7.77 13.76 -13.25
C GLY A 182 -9.22 13.34 -13.36
N LEU A 183 -9.48 12.32 -14.18
CA LEU A 183 -10.78 11.74 -14.45
C LEU A 183 -10.77 10.22 -14.27
N ASN A 184 -11.90 9.63 -13.87
CA ASN A 184 -12.10 8.18 -13.84
C ASN A 184 -12.63 7.63 -15.19
N ARG A 185 -12.88 6.31 -15.26
CA ARG A 185 -13.43 5.63 -16.46
C ARG A 185 -14.79 6.20 -16.92
N GLN A 186 -15.53 6.87 -16.05
CA GLN A 186 -16.82 7.50 -16.34
C GLN A 186 -16.71 9.00 -16.68
N ASN A 187 -15.49 9.49 -16.95
CA ASN A 187 -15.16 10.90 -17.19
C ASN A 187 -15.58 11.86 -16.06
N GLN A 188 -15.60 11.37 -14.83
CA GLN A 188 -15.89 12.19 -13.67
C GLN A 188 -14.60 12.78 -13.11
N ILE A 189 -14.61 14.08 -12.84
CA ILE A 189 -13.42 14.82 -12.42
C ILE A 189 -13.26 14.67 -10.91
N PHE A 190 -12.09 14.22 -10.46
CA PHE A 190 -11.77 14.13 -9.03
C PHE A 190 -10.84 15.24 -8.55
N ARG A 191 -10.06 15.84 -9.47
CA ARG A 191 -9.15 16.94 -9.16
C ARG A 191 -8.88 17.79 -10.39
N VAL A 192 -8.79 19.09 -10.18
CA VAL A 192 -8.31 20.10 -11.12
C VAL A 192 -7.21 20.90 -10.44
N ILE A 193 -6.12 21.14 -11.17
CA ILE A 193 -5.01 22.02 -10.82
C ILE A 193 -5.00 23.13 -11.86
N ASN A 194 -5.11 24.38 -11.42
CA ASN A 194 -5.28 25.56 -12.23
C ASN A 194 -4.14 26.55 -12.00
N ASP A 195 -3.34 26.76 -13.04
CA ASP A 195 -2.28 27.78 -13.09
C ASP A 195 -2.58 28.85 -14.15
N LEU A 196 -3.80 28.92 -14.69
CA LEU A 196 -4.19 29.88 -15.72
C LEU A 196 -3.99 31.31 -15.20
N ALA A 197 -3.51 32.20 -16.08
CA ALA A 197 -3.49 33.63 -15.78
C ALA A 197 -4.94 34.15 -15.83
N PRO A 198 -5.46 34.72 -14.73
CA PRO A 198 -6.84 35.14 -14.63
C PRO A 198 -7.06 36.45 -15.39
N LEU A 199 -7.52 36.34 -16.62
CA LEU A 199 -7.74 37.45 -17.55
C LEU A 199 -9.09 37.27 -18.21
N ARG A 200 -10.06 38.08 -17.80
CA ARG A 200 -11.32 38.24 -18.55
C ARG A 200 -11.08 39.22 -19.71
N SER A 201 -11.81 39.04 -20.80
CA SER A 201 -11.57 39.62 -22.13
C SER A 201 -11.78 41.15 -22.20
N ALA A 202 -10.89 41.90 -21.55
CA ALA A 202 -10.72 43.35 -21.67
C ALA A 202 -9.35 43.85 -21.14
N SER A 203 -8.45 42.97 -20.70
CA SER A 203 -7.21 43.38 -20.04
C SER A 203 -6.25 44.12 -20.98
N VAL A 204 -5.87 45.33 -20.58
CA VAL A 204 -4.88 46.16 -21.27
C VAL A 204 -3.49 45.76 -20.75
N PHE A 205 -2.75 44.99 -21.54
CA PHE A 205 -1.34 44.69 -21.28
C PHE A 205 -0.52 44.85 -22.55
N SER A 206 0.79 45.12 -22.38
CA SER A 206 1.68 45.35 -23.52
C SER A 206 1.78 44.10 -24.41
N LYS A 207 1.64 44.31 -25.71
CA LYS A 207 1.86 43.28 -26.75
C LYS A 207 3.20 43.47 -27.47
N ASP A 208 4.04 44.38 -26.97
CA ASP A 208 5.35 44.65 -27.53
C ASP A 208 6.40 43.70 -26.92
N PHE A 209 6.91 42.80 -27.74
CA PHE A 209 7.97 41.87 -27.36
C PHE A 209 9.37 42.41 -27.70
N GLY A 210 9.50 43.60 -28.31
CA GLY A 210 10.79 44.12 -28.72
C GLY A 210 11.58 43.18 -29.64
N ASP A 211 12.91 43.31 -29.64
CA ASP A 211 13.82 42.51 -30.47
C ASP A 211 14.48 41.38 -29.66
N ALA A 212 14.40 40.15 -30.19
CA ALA A 212 14.93 38.94 -29.55
C ALA A 212 16.45 39.00 -29.33
N SER A 213 17.20 39.63 -30.24
CA SER A 213 18.67 39.73 -30.14
C SER A 213 19.08 40.63 -28.97
N THR A 214 18.31 41.69 -28.72
CA THR A 214 18.51 42.60 -27.58
C THR A 214 18.17 41.91 -26.27
N ALA A 215 17.04 41.19 -26.21
CA ALA A 215 16.66 40.40 -25.03
C ALA A 215 17.68 39.27 -24.72
N LEU A 216 18.25 38.61 -25.74
CA LEU A 216 19.27 37.59 -25.54
C LEU A 216 20.53 38.15 -24.85
N ARG A 217 20.95 39.37 -25.18
CA ARG A 217 22.12 39.99 -24.52
C ARG A 217 21.90 40.15 -23.02
N ASN A 218 20.69 40.49 -22.59
CA ASN A 218 20.35 40.60 -21.18
C ASN A 218 20.25 39.21 -20.52
N ALA A 219 19.56 38.26 -21.16
CA ALA A 219 19.43 36.89 -20.65
C ALA A 219 20.80 36.19 -20.48
N ALA A 220 21.72 36.40 -21.40
CA ALA A 220 23.07 35.82 -21.38
C ALA A 220 23.89 36.26 -20.16
N LEU A 221 23.74 37.52 -19.71
CA LEU A 221 24.43 38.02 -18.52
C LEU A 221 24.03 37.25 -17.26
N HIS A 222 22.78 36.77 -17.19
CA HIS A 222 22.27 35.98 -16.06
C HIS A 222 22.75 34.53 -16.04
N VAL A 223 23.54 34.12 -17.03
CA VAL A 223 24.28 32.85 -17.03
C VAL A 223 25.78 33.07 -17.26
N GLY A 224 26.26 34.30 -17.03
CA GLY A 224 27.69 34.63 -17.06
C GLY A 224 28.29 34.81 -18.45
N ILE A 225 27.48 34.99 -19.49
CA ILE A 225 27.93 35.22 -20.87
C ILE A 225 27.71 36.69 -21.26
N SER A 226 28.74 37.32 -21.82
CA SER A 226 28.65 38.69 -22.37
C SER A 226 28.89 38.66 -23.88
N ILE A 227 27.85 38.96 -24.66
CA ILE A 227 27.87 38.92 -26.13
C ILE A 227 28.42 40.24 -26.74
N GLY A 228 28.54 41.31 -25.95
CA GLY A 228 29.01 42.62 -26.42
C GLY A 228 28.14 43.21 -27.53
N ASN A 229 28.75 43.76 -28.59
CA ASN A 229 28.07 44.33 -29.79
C ASN A 229 28.11 43.38 -31.01
N ALA A 230 28.43 42.10 -30.84
CA ALA A 230 28.52 41.15 -31.96
C ALA A 230 27.16 41.00 -32.67
N SER A 231 27.16 40.82 -33.99
CA SER A 231 25.94 40.56 -34.77
C SER A 231 25.33 39.21 -34.39
N ILE A 232 24.02 39.17 -34.20
CA ILE A 232 23.26 37.95 -33.92
C ILE A 232 22.34 37.72 -35.13
N GLY A 233 22.54 36.60 -35.82
CA GLY A 233 21.62 36.17 -36.89
C GLY A 233 20.39 35.49 -36.28
N SER A 234 19.26 35.47 -37.00
CA SER A 234 18.06 34.76 -36.54
C SER A 234 17.47 33.89 -37.65
N ASP A 235 17.03 32.70 -37.28
CA ASP A 235 16.16 31.85 -38.09
C ASP A 235 14.89 31.55 -37.29
N SER A 236 13.74 31.80 -37.89
CA SER A 236 12.46 31.36 -37.35
C SER A 236 12.09 29.98 -37.90
N ASP A 237 11.59 29.10 -37.05
CA ASP A 237 10.94 27.86 -37.47
C ASP A 237 9.41 28.01 -37.61
N GLU A 238 8.76 26.97 -38.13
CA GLU A 238 7.30 26.93 -38.33
C GLU A 238 6.51 26.95 -37.00
N SER A 239 7.15 26.61 -35.87
CA SER A 239 6.55 26.70 -34.52
C SER A 239 6.60 28.10 -33.91
N GLY A 240 7.27 29.06 -34.56
CA GLY A 240 7.41 30.43 -34.08
C GLY A 240 8.54 30.63 -33.07
N SER A 241 9.39 29.63 -32.87
CA SER A 241 10.64 29.72 -32.10
C SER A 241 11.74 30.32 -32.98
N ILE A 242 12.65 31.07 -32.36
CA ILE A 242 13.72 31.78 -33.08
C ILE A 242 15.06 31.25 -32.61
N ARG A 243 15.80 30.60 -33.51
CA ARG A 243 17.19 30.22 -33.27
C ARG A 243 18.08 31.43 -33.52
N LEU A 244 18.87 31.81 -32.52
CA LEU A 244 19.75 32.97 -32.59
C LEU A 244 21.20 32.52 -32.83
N ARG A 245 21.71 32.76 -34.04
CA ARG A 245 23.08 32.40 -34.45
C ARG A 245 24.06 33.39 -33.86
N THR A 246 24.92 32.92 -32.97
CA THR A 246 25.82 33.75 -32.18
C THR A 246 27.30 33.50 -32.45
N GLU A 247 27.66 32.65 -33.43
CA GLU A 247 29.04 32.28 -33.75
C GLU A 247 29.85 31.75 -32.54
N ASN A 248 29.17 31.06 -31.61
CA ASN A 248 29.75 30.47 -30.40
C ASN A 248 30.36 31.50 -29.42
N ASN A 249 29.73 32.69 -29.27
CA ASN A 249 30.08 33.76 -28.31
C ASN A 249 29.91 33.35 -26.82
N GLY A 250 30.55 32.26 -26.38
CA GLY A 250 30.46 31.71 -25.03
C GLY A 250 29.37 30.65 -24.83
N PHE A 251 28.57 30.37 -25.86
CA PHE A 251 27.54 29.33 -25.86
C PHE A 251 28.05 28.00 -26.42
N ASP A 252 27.53 26.90 -25.90
CA ASP A 252 27.80 25.54 -26.41
C ASP A 252 26.90 25.18 -27.62
N ALA A 253 25.75 25.82 -27.72
CA ALA A 253 24.82 25.73 -28.84
C ALA A 253 24.11 27.07 -29.04
N ASP A 254 23.61 27.33 -30.25
CA ASP A 254 22.82 28.53 -30.54
C ASP A 254 21.60 28.61 -29.60
N PRO A 255 21.40 29.74 -28.90
CA PRO A 255 20.22 29.92 -28.06
C PRO A 255 18.92 29.85 -28.86
N ILE A 256 17.88 29.27 -28.26
CA ILE A 256 16.52 29.25 -28.82
C ILE A 256 15.67 30.23 -28.01
N ALA A 257 15.00 31.13 -28.71
CA ALA A 257 14.18 32.20 -28.14
C ALA A 257 12.70 31.97 -28.47
N GLU A 258 11.84 32.12 -27.47
CA GLU A 258 10.40 31.96 -27.60
C GLU A 258 9.67 33.10 -26.89
N ARG A 259 8.58 33.57 -27.49
CA ARG A 259 7.72 34.59 -26.89
C ARG A 259 6.77 33.94 -25.90
N PHE A 260 6.69 34.52 -24.70
CA PHE A 260 5.74 34.12 -23.66
C PHE A 260 5.16 35.33 -22.97
N TYR A 261 3.90 35.23 -22.55
CA TYR A 261 3.38 36.13 -21.54
C TYR A 261 3.72 35.59 -20.14
N PHE A 262 4.43 36.37 -19.34
CA PHE A 262 4.79 36.00 -17.96
C PHE A 262 3.78 36.61 -16.97
N PRO A 263 3.10 35.80 -16.14
CA PRO A 263 2.14 36.31 -15.17
C PRO A 263 2.82 36.86 -13.92
N LEU A 264 2.42 38.05 -13.50
CA LEU A 264 2.80 38.72 -12.26
C LEU A 264 1.61 38.78 -11.28
N PRO A 265 1.84 39.06 -9.98
CA PRO A 265 0.75 39.28 -9.03
C PRO A 265 -0.23 40.37 -9.48
N GLY A 266 -1.50 40.25 -9.06
CA GLY A 266 -2.54 41.22 -9.39
C GLY A 266 -3.11 41.08 -10.82
N SER A 267 -2.97 39.90 -11.43
CA SER A 267 -3.48 39.58 -12.78
C SER A 267 -2.81 40.35 -13.93
N THR A 268 -1.60 40.84 -13.72
CA THR A 268 -0.82 41.55 -14.75
C THR A 268 -0.03 40.55 -15.61
N LEU A 269 -0.06 40.72 -16.94
CA LEU A 269 0.79 39.99 -17.86
C LEU A 269 1.92 40.85 -18.42
N ARG A 270 3.10 40.26 -18.56
CA ARG A 270 4.26 40.88 -19.17
C ARG A 270 4.68 40.17 -20.44
N PRO A 271 4.95 40.87 -21.54
CA PRO A 271 5.63 40.27 -22.69
C PRO A 271 7.06 39.92 -22.27
N THR A 272 7.47 38.66 -22.50
CA THR A 272 8.79 38.16 -22.12
C THR A 272 9.38 37.29 -23.23
N TRP A 273 10.70 37.10 -23.15
CA TRP A 273 11.40 36.09 -23.93
C TRP A 273 11.91 34.99 -23.01
N ARG A 274 11.57 33.74 -23.34
CA ARG A 274 12.21 32.55 -22.78
C ARG A 274 13.36 32.15 -23.71
N PHE A 275 14.54 31.96 -23.14
CA PHE A 275 15.72 31.47 -23.83
C PHE A 275 16.12 30.11 -23.28
N LEU A 276 16.30 29.12 -24.16
CA LEU A 276 17.12 27.95 -23.87
C LEU A 276 18.58 28.32 -24.15
N ILE A 277 19.40 28.34 -23.10
CA ILE A 277 20.81 28.70 -23.18
C ILE A 277 21.65 27.53 -22.69
N SER A 278 22.53 27.02 -23.56
CA SER A 278 23.52 26.00 -23.22
C SER A 278 24.90 26.62 -23.07
N THR A 279 25.55 26.37 -21.94
CA THR A 279 26.94 26.72 -21.63
C THR A 279 27.72 25.42 -21.34
N LYS A 280 29.05 25.48 -21.17
CA LYS A 280 29.93 24.32 -20.94
C LYS A 280 29.38 23.30 -19.93
N GLY A 281 28.62 22.33 -20.42
CA GLY A 281 28.00 21.24 -19.64
C GLY A 281 26.75 21.61 -18.81
N VAL A 282 26.21 22.83 -18.91
CA VAL A 282 25.02 23.26 -18.15
C VAL A 282 24.02 23.95 -19.09
N ALA A 283 22.76 23.53 -19.04
CA ALA A 283 21.67 24.17 -19.74
C ALA A 283 20.80 24.97 -18.77
N TYR A 284 20.31 26.11 -19.24
CA TYR A 284 19.40 26.98 -18.52
C TYR A 284 18.20 27.31 -19.38
N TYR A 285 17.02 27.37 -18.77
CA TYR A 285 16.00 28.28 -19.26
C TYR A 285 16.14 29.61 -18.53
N VAL A 286 16.15 30.70 -19.28
CA VAL A 286 16.20 32.07 -18.75
C VAL A 286 15.03 32.86 -19.35
N VAL A 287 14.21 33.47 -18.51
CA VAL A 287 13.11 34.34 -18.91
C VAL A 287 13.43 35.76 -18.49
N VAL A 288 13.40 36.69 -19.45
CA VAL A 288 13.62 38.12 -19.21
C VAL A 288 12.43 38.94 -19.72
N ASP A 289 12.18 40.08 -19.07
CA ASP A 289 11.20 41.04 -19.55
C ASP A 289 11.61 41.59 -20.93
N ALA A 290 10.64 41.67 -21.85
CA ALA A 290 10.91 42.04 -23.23
C ALA A 290 11.33 43.51 -23.41
N VAL A 291 10.97 44.39 -22.46
CA VAL A 291 11.23 45.83 -22.55
C VAL A 291 12.43 46.23 -21.69
N SER A 292 12.42 45.86 -20.42
CA SER A 292 13.48 46.26 -19.48
C SER A 292 14.69 45.33 -19.50
N GLY A 293 14.52 44.09 -19.97
CA GLY A 293 15.57 43.07 -19.93
C GLY A 293 15.84 42.51 -18.54
N ASP A 294 15.00 42.80 -17.55
CA ASP A 294 15.16 42.28 -16.20
C ASP A 294 14.90 40.77 -16.14
N LEU A 295 15.63 40.08 -15.27
CA LEU A 295 15.45 38.63 -15.04
C LEU A 295 14.12 38.35 -14.34
N MET A 296 13.24 37.62 -15.00
CA MET A 296 11.95 37.19 -14.44
C MET A 296 12.05 35.81 -13.82
N TRP A 297 12.72 34.88 -14.51
CA TRP A 297 12.84 33.49 -14.08
C TRP A 297 14.09 32.83 -14.67
N ARG A 298 14.73 31.94 -13.92
CA ARG A 298 15.82 31.10 -14.39
C ARG A 298 15.68 29.71 -13.80
N LYS A 299 15.77 28.69 -14.63
CA LYS A 299 15.93 27.31 -14.19
C LYS A 299 17.17 26.72 -14.81
N ARG A 300 18.06 26.22 -13.95
CA ARG A 300 19.08 25.26 -14.34
C ARG A 300 18.37 23.97 -14.75
N LEU A 301 18.57 23.56 -15.99
CA LEU A 301 18.00 22.33 -16.56
C LEU A 301 18.91 21.12 -16.37
N THR A 302 20.07 21.36 -15.77
CA THR A 302 21.11 20.38 -15.52
C THR A 302 21.20 20.17 -14.00
N GLU A 303 20.31 19.37 -13.45
CA GLU A 303 20.44 18.80 -12.10
C GLU A 303 20.90 17.35 -12.28
N TYR A 304 22.14 17.08 -11.89
CA TYR A 304 22.66 15.72 -11.84
C TYR A 304 23.07 15.45 -10.40
N GLN A 305 22.49 14.43 -9.81
CA GLN A 305 23.30 13.53 -9.03
C GLN A 305 23.79 12.45 -9.99
N SER A 306 25.10 12.43 -10.19
CA SER A 306 25.74 11.62 -11.23
C SER A 306 26.63 10.53 -10.66
N GLN A 307 27.01 10.67 -9.38
CA GLN A 307 27.99 9.81 -8.78
C GLN A 307 27.29 8.76 -7.91
N PRO A 308 27.35 7.47 -8.29
CA PRO A 308 26.88 6.41 -7.42
C PRO A 308 27.83 6.23 -6.24
N ALA A 309 27.31 5.72 -5.13
CA ALA A 309 28.10 5.16 -4.03
C ALA A 309 28.02 3.63 -4.09
N SER A 310 29.12 2.95 -3.79
CA SER A 310 29.15 1.49 -3.66
C SER A 310 29.09 1.12 -2.18
N LEU A 311 28.01 0.45 -1.77
CA LEU A 311 27.71 0.08 -0.38
C LEU A 311 27.77 -1.44 -0.25
N ASN A 312 28.71 -1.97 0.54
CA ASN A 312 28.83 -3.41 0.78
C ASN A 312 28.15 -3.80 2.10
N VAL A 313 27.00 -4.46 2.00
CA VAL A 313 26.04 -4.69 3.10
C VAL A 313 25.48 -6.11 3.06
N TYR A 314 24.79 -6.55 4.12
CA TYR A 314 24.04 -7.82 4.08
C TYR A 314 22.73 -7.60 3.32
N GLY A 315 22.81 -7.73 2.00
CA GLY A 315 21.70 -7.50 1.08
C GLY A 315 21.04 -8.78 0.58
N ASN A 316 19.85 -8.60 0.05
CA ASN A 316 19.09 -9.65 -0.62
C ASN A 316 18.46 -9.06 -1.89
N SER A 317 18.81 -9.53 -3.08
CA SER A 317 18.28 -8.96 -4.32
C SER A 317 16.79 -9.27 -4.57
N SER A 318 16.24 -10.28 -3.90
CA SER A 318 14.88 -10.79 -4.11
C SER A 318 13.86 -10.20 -3.12
N GLY A 319 14.32 -9.66 -1.99
CA GLY A 319 13.46 -9.07 -0.96
C GLY A 319 12.99 -7.65 -1.33
N PHE A 320 11.83 -7.26 -0.79
CA PHE A 320 11.16 -5.99 -1.08
C PHE A 320 12.06 -4.75 -0.88
N THR A 321 12.80 -4.68 0.23
CA THR A 321 13.75 -3.57 0.54
C THR A 321 15.18 -3.79 0.03
N ARG A 322 15.42 -4.87 -0.72
CA ARG A 322 16.75 -5.32 -1.13
C ARG A 322 17.77 -5.46 0.01
N THR A 323 17.29 -5.88 1.18
CA THR A 323 18.06 -6.04 2.42
C THR A 323 17.79 -7.44 2.99
N ALA A 324 18.81 -8.11 3.53
CA ALA A 324 18.59 -9.36 4.26
C ALA A 324 18.19 -9.09 5.72
N ASP A 325 17.52 -10.05 6.37
CA ASP A 325 17.14 -9.95 7.79
C ASP A 325 18.30 -9.55 8.68
N SER A 326 19.43 -10.22 8.48
CA SER A 326 20.63 -10.12 9.30
C SER A 326 21.79 -10.85 8.60
N PRO A 327 23.00 -10.90 9.19
CA PRO A 327 24.09 -11.72 8.68
C PRO A 327 23.77 -13.21 8.63
N THR A 328 22.80 -13.69 9.41
CA THR A 328 22.32 -15.08 9.43
C THR A 328 20.81 -15.09 9.24
N PRO A 329 20.31 -14.88 8.01
CA PRO A 329 18.88 -14.75 7.74
C PRO A 329 18.12 -15.98 8.24
N GLY A 330 17.04 -15.74 8.95
CA GLY A 330 16.30 -16.76 9.69
C GLY A 330 14.80 -16.66 9.52
N THR A 331 14.35 -15.98 8.47
CA THR A 331 12.96 -16.00 8.04
C THR A 331 12.84 -16.58 6.62
N PRO A 332 11.93 -17.54 6.39
CA PRO A 332 11.22 -18.30 7.41
C PRO A 332 12.19 -19.08 8.31
N GLY A 333 11.88 -19.08 9.59
CA GLY A 333 12.64 -19.72 10.65
C GLY A 333 12.27 -21.18 10.85
N CYS A 334 12.78 -21.75 11.94
CA CYS A 334 12.66 -23.18 12.19
C CYS A 334 11.22 -23.64 12.43
N SER A 335 10.94 -24.90 12.10
CA SER A 335 9.64 -25.54 12.39
C SER A 335 9.47 -25.95 13.86
N ALA A 336 10.54 -26.00 14.65
CA ALA A 336 10.50 -26.38 16.06
C ALA A 336 11.59 -25.68 16.91
N PRO A 337 11.38 -25.54 18.24
CA PRO A 337 12.39 -25.03 19.16
C PRO A 337 13.66 -25.90 19.23
N GLY A 338 14.81 -25.27 19.45
CA GLY A 338 16.10 -25.95 19.64
C GLY A 338 16.91 -26.16 18.35
N CYS A 339 16.54 -25.48 17.27
CA CYS A 339 17.33 -25.46 16.06
C CYS A 339 18.58 -24.56 16.20
N PRO A 340 19.67 -24.84 15.45
CA PRO A 340 20.82 -23.96 15.41
C PRO A 340 20.50 -22.68 14.65
N GLN A 341 21.28 -21.62 14.93
CA GLN A 341 21.24 -20.40 14.13
C GLN A 341 21.64 -20.70 12.67
N PRO A 342 20.99 -20.07 11.67
CA PRO A 342 21.36 -20.21 10.26
C PRO A 342 22.82 -19.84 9.97
N ALA A 343 23.33 -20.35 8.87
CA ALA A 343 24.67 -20.00 8.39
C ALA A 343 24.75 -18.52 8.02
N MET A 344 25.94 -17.94 8.15
CA MET A 344 26.17 -16.56 7.74
C MET A 344 26.18 -16.46 6.21
N ILE A 345 25.53 -15.43 5.68
CA ILE A 345 25.55 -15.11 4.25
C ILE A 345 26.71 -14.16 3.90
N GLU A 346 27.10 -14.16 2.63
CA GLU A 346 28.04 -13.16 2.12
C GLU A 346 27.34 -11.82 1.92
N ARG A 347 28.10 -10.73 2.08
CA ARG A 347 27.62 -9.39 1.76
C ARG A 347 27.57 -9.15 0.26
N GLN A 348 26.63 -8.31 -0.14
CA GLN A 348 26.46 -7.86 -1.51
C GLN A 348 26.86 -6.38 -1.61
N THR A 349 27.46 -6.01 -2.74
CA THR A 349 27.77 -4.62 -3.05
C THR A 349 26.70 -4.06 -3.96
N PHE A 350 26.02 -3.00 -3.52
CA PHE A 350 25.11 -2.23 -4.34
C PHE A 350 25.76 -0.92 -4.73
N THR A 351 25.82 -0.65 -6.04
CA THR A 351 26.31 0.61 -6.58
C THR A 351 25.11 1.41 -7.05
N LEU A 352 24.76 2.46 -6.32
CA LEU A 352 23.54 3.22 -6.55
C LEU A 352 23.70 4.69 -6.15
N ILE A 353 22.85 5.52 -6.72
CA ILE A 353 22.70 6.95 -6.47
C ILE A 353 21.69 7.16 -5.33
N GLY A 354 20.62 6.37 -5.31
CA GLY A 354 19.51 6.50 -4.37
C GLY A 354 18.35 7.35 -4.90
N ASN A 355 18.24 7.46 -6.22
CA ASN A 355 17.19 8.19 -6.93
C ASN A 355 16.76 7.49 -8.24
N GLU A 356 17.26 6.28 -8.47
CA GLU A 356 16.93 5.48 -9.63
C GLU A 356 15.42 5.17 -9.65
N PRO A 357 14.77 5.11 -10.83
CA PRO A 357 13.39 4.65 -10.92
C PRO A 357 13.23 3.34 -10.16
N PRO A 358 12.24 3.24 -9.27
CA PRO A 358 11.05 4.09 -9.13
C PRO A 358 11.17 5.27 -8.12
N TYR A 359 12.35 5.56 -7.57
CA TYR A 359 12.57 6.51 -6.46
C TYR A 359 13.02 7.90 -6.91
N THR A 360 12.52 8.36 -8.07
CA THR A 360 12.93 9.65 -8.68
C THR A 360 12.50 10.88 -7.87
N PHE A 361 11.87 10.71 -6.70
CA PHE A 361 11.56 11.79 -5.78
C PHE A 361 12.81 12.28 -5.02
N ASN A 362 13.86 11.47 -4.87
CA ASN A 362 15.05 11.87 -4.13
C ASN A 362 16.05 12.64 -5.01
N ASN A 363 15.90 13.96 -5.10
CA ASN A 363 16.70 14.77 -6.03
C ASN A 363 18.21 14.80 -5.70
N LEU A 364 18.59 14.52 -4.45
CA LEU A 364 19.98 14.52 -3.96
C LEU A 364 20.54 13.11 -3.76
N GLY A 365 19.69 12.08 -3.95
CA GLY A 365 19.96 10.67 -3.65
C GLY A 365 20.42 10.46 -2.21
N TRP A 366 21.08 9.33 -1.95
CA TRP A 366 21.41 8.99 -0.58
C TRP A 366 22.63 9.75 -0.06
N ILE A 367 23.63 9.98 -0.90
CA ILE A 367 24.83 10.77 -0.56
C ILE A 367 25.00 11.84 -1.65
N PRO A 368 25.03 13.14 -1.30
CA PRO A 368 25.22 14.22 -2.26
C PRO A 368 26.52 14.09 -3.07
N ASP A 369 26.53 14.59 -4.31
CA ASP A 369 27.71 14.58 -5.18
C ASP A 369 28.89 15.33 -4.53
N GLY A 370 30.10 14.76 -4.63
CA GLY A 370 31.30 15.30 -3.99
C GLY A 370 31.48 14.94 -2.52
N GLU A 371 30.47 14.35 -1.87
CA GLU A 371 30.58 13.83 -0.50
C GLU A 371 30.93 12.34 -0.50
N ASN A 372 31.64 11.89 0.54
CA ASN A 372 32.04 10.49 0.76
C ASN A 372 31.78 10.03 2.20
N ARG A 373 30.81 10.64 2.87
CA ARG A 373 30.38 10.28 4.23
C ARG A 373 28.95 9.80 4.22
N THR A 374 28.57 9.05 5.23
CA THR A 374 27.21 8.54 5.47
C THR A 374 26.28 9.64 5.98
N ILE A 375 26.17 10.72 5.19
CA ILE A 375 25.37 11.92 5.43
C ILE A 375 24.56 12.20 4.17
N GLY A 376 23.23 12.29 4.31
CA GLY A 376 22.30 12.44 3.20
C GLY A 376 21.05 13.22 3.55
N ASN A 377 20.13 13.31 2.59
CA ASN A 377 18.85 14.00 2.79
C ASN A 377 17.98 13.28 3.83
N ASN A 378 17.97 11.94 3.79
CA ASN A 378 17.05 11.13 4.59
C ASN A 378 17.63 10.79 5.98
N ALA A 379 18.95 10.63 6.06
CA ALA A 379 19.64 10.16 7.25
C ALA A 379 21.09 10.68 7.37
N GLU A 380 21.55 10.78 8.60
CA GLU A 380 22.96 10.86 8.97
C GLU A 380 23.26 9.63 9.85
N ALA A 381 24.30 8.87 9.53
CA ALA A 381 24.64 7.66 10.30
C ALA A 381 26.08 7.67 10.78
N GLY A 382 26.30 7.24 12.02
CA GLY A 382 27.62 7.15 12.61
C GLY A 382 27.63 6.47 13.97
N ILE A 383 28.82 6.31 14.53
CA ILE A 383 29.03 5.78 15.87
C ILE A 383 28.67 6.83 16.93
N ASP A 384 27.99 6.41 18.01
CA ASP A 384 27.80 7.18 19.25
C ASP A 384 28.22 6.33 20.45
N ARG A 385 29.50 6.27 20.79
CA ARG A 385 29.96 5.45 21.92
C ARG A 385 30.07 6.20 23.22
N ASP A 386 30.05 7.53 23.19
CA ASP A 386 30.13 8.32 24.41
C ASP A 386 28.76 8.50 25.09
N GLY A 387 27.67 8.17 24.38
CA GLY A 387 26.29 8.20 24.89
C GLY A 387 25.72 9.62 24.99
N THR A 388 26.41 10.59 24.42
CA THR A 388 25.94 11.97 24.26
C THR A 388 25.11 12.05 23.00
N GLN A 389 23.85 12.48 23.15
CA GLN A 389 22.88 12.53 22.06
C GLN A 389 23.46 13.12 20.75
N GLY A 390 23.47 12.29 19.71
CA GLY A 390 24.02 12.62 18.40
C GLY A 390 25.21 11.74 18.02
N ILE A 391 25.62 11.81 16.76
CA ILE A 391 26.80 11.08 16.25
C ILE A 391 28.08 11.68 16.85
N ASP A 392 28.99 10.80 17.30
CA ASP A 392 30.30 11.21 17.82
C ASP A 392 31.09 12.02 16.76
N PRO A 393 31.95 12.97 17.16
CA PRO A 393 32.82 13.67 16.22
C PRO A 393 33.69 12.70 15.40
N ASN A 394 33.50 12.69 14.07
CA ASN A 394 34.13 11.74 13.12
C ASN A 394 33.63 10.29 13.23
N GLY A 395 32.45 10.07 13.80
CA GLY A 395 31.80 8.77 13.93
C GLY A 395 31.22 8.17 12.65
N TRP A 396 31.15 8.95 11.56
CA TRP A 396 30.62 8.47 10.26
C TRP A 396 31.48 7.36 9.64
N ALA A 397 30.88 6.57 8.75
CA ALA A 397 31.65 5.79 7.78
C ALA A 397 32.19 6.70 6.68
N TYR A 398 33.43 6.46 6.26
CA TYR A 398 34.12 7.23 5.22
C TYR A 398 34.42 6.34 4.01
N GLY A 399 33.77 6.61 2.89
CA GLY A 399 34.07 5.95 1.62
C GLY A 399 35.42 6.38 1.08
N SER A 400 36.04 5.55 0.25
CA SER A 400 37.20 5.98 -0.56
C SER A 400 36.82 7.16 -1.48
N PRO A 401 37.79 7.86 -2.12
CA PRO A 401 37.49 9.02 -2.97
C PRO A 401 36.51 8.76 -4.13
N ASP A 402 36.35 7.51 -4.55
CA ASP A 402 35.37 7.00 -5.51
C ASP A 402 34.02 6.62 -4.87
N ARG A 403 33.78 7.02 -3.61
CA ARG A 403 32.55 6.77 -2.84
C ARG A 403 32.25 5.28 -2.65
N SER A 404 33.31 4.48 -2.51
CA SER A 404 33.22 3.06 -2.19
C SER A 404 33.35 2.83 -0.68
N PHE A 405 32.25 2.36 -0.08
CA PHE A 405 32.10 1.99 1.33
C PHE A 405 32.22 0.47 1.46
N VAL A 406 33.42 -0.02 1.14
CA VAL A 406 33.74 -1.45 1.16
C VAL A 406 34.84 -1.66 2.20
N TYR A 407 34.49 -2.30 3.30
CA TYR A 407 35.39 -2.54 4.42
C TYR A 407 35.62 -4.03 4.60
N ALA A 408 36.84 -4.42 5.00
CA ALA A 408 37.12 -5.81 5.32
C ALA A 408 36.55 -6.14 6.71
N TYR A 409 35.37 -6.77 6.71
CA TYR A 409 34.74 -7.31 7.92
C TYR A 409 33.92 -8.55 7.55
N ASN A 410 34.57 -9.65 7.17
CA ASN A 410 34.06 -10.80 6.42
C ASN A 410 33.77 -10.52 4.94
N PRO A 411 34.60 -11.14 4.06
CA PRO A 411 34.37 -12.58 3.77
C PRO A 411 35.58 -13.57 3.89
N SER A 412 35.24 -14.80 4.36
CA SER A 412 35.58 -16.20 3.93
C SER A 412 37.00 -16.84 4.05
N PRO A 413 37.18 -18.19 4.23
CA PRO A 413 36.33 -19.23 4.86
C PRO A 413 36.98 -19.91 6.08
N GLY A 414 36.16 -20.32 7.06
CA GLY A 414 36.45 -21.46 7.94
C GLY A 414 37.31 -21.20 9.19
N LEU A 415 36.77 -21.66 10.32
CA LEU A 415 37.47 -22.02 11.58
C LEU A 415 38.46 -20.97 12.15
N PRO A 416 38.13 -20.32 13.29
CA PRO A 416 37.08 -20.66 14.26
C PRO A 416 35.68 -20.07 13.94
N PRO A 417 34.60 -20.47 14.68
CA PRO A 417 33.19 -20.18 14.37
C PRO A 417 32.78 -18.72 14.72
N PRO A 418 31.52 -18.26 14.51
CA PRO A 418 31.20 -16.87 14.18
C PRO A 418 31.61 -15.89 15.27
N GLY A 419 32.57 -15.03 14.93
CA GLY A 419 33.08 -14.00 15.81
C GLY A 419 34.50 -13.57 15.45
N GLU A 420 34.63 -12.48 14.70
CA GLU A 420 35.68 -11.49 14.98
C GLU A 420 34.98 -10.15 15.31
N ALA A 421 35.49 -9.45 16.33
CA ALA A 421 34.72 -8.72 17.33
C ALA A 421 33.96 -7.44 16.89
N PRO A 422 32.81 -7.07 17.50
CA PRO A 422 32.48 -5.67 17.69
C PRO A 422 33.38 -5.08 18.78
N VAL A 423 34.14 -4.09 18.30
CA VAL A 423 34.85 -2.99 18.96
C VAL A 423 35.93 -3.31 20.02
N PRO A 424 37.13 -2.72 19.85
CA PRO A 424 37.97 -2.32 20.98
C PRO A 424 37.16 -1.60 22.06
N THR A 425 37.39 -1.88 23.33
CA THR A 425 36.71 -1.19 24.45
C THR A 425 36.92 0.33 24.42
N THR A 426 37.96 0.82 23.73
CA THR A 426 38.26 2.23 23.48
C THR A 426 37.83 2.67 22.08
N GLN A 427 37.12 3.78 21.97
CA GLN A 427 36.74 4.38 20.70
C GLN A 427 37.95 5.07 20.05
N THR A 428 38.15 4.85 18.75
CA THR A 428 39.25 5.44 17.95
C THR A 428 38.70 6.00 16.65
N TYR A 429 39.26 7.11 16.17
CA TYR A 429 38.84 7.77 14.92
C TYR A 429 39.95 7.74 13.86
N PRO A 430 39.63 7.45 12.58
CA PRO A 430 38.32 7.02 12.07
C PRO A 430 37.88 5.68 12.67
N PRO A 431 36.56 5.36 12.69
CA PRO A 431 36.07 4.12 13.28
C PRO A 431 36.74 2.88 12.66
N SER A 432 36.77 1.78 13.40
CA SER A 432 37.33 0.51 12.89
C SER A 432 36.60 0.06 11.61
N GLN A 433 37.24 -0.79 10.79
CA GLN A 433 36.60 -1.30 9.55
C GLN A 433 35.26 -2.00 9.80
N PHE A 434 35.13 -2.72 10.91
CA PHE A 434 33.86 -3.29 11.36
C PHE A 434 32.81 -2.21 11.65
N GLN A 435 33.17 -1.18 12.43
CA GLN A 435 32.27 -0.07 12.76
C GLN A 435 31.83 0.70 11.52
N GLN A 436 32.75 1.02 10.61
CA GLN A 436 32.41 1.69 9.35
C GLN A 436 31.47 0.82 8.49
N GLY A 437 31.71 -0.49 8.47
CA GLY A 437 30.82 -1.46 7.85
C GLY A 437 29.43 -1.51 8.46
N SER A 438 29.34 -1.54 9.79
CA SER A 438 28.08 -1.54 10.53
C SER A 438 27.27 -0.26 10.29
N VAL A 439 27.93 0.91 10.36
CA VAL A 439 27.34 2.20 10.01
C VAL A 439 26.85 2.23 8.56
N THR A 440 27.61 1.66 7.64
CA THR A 440 27.22 1.57 6.22
C THR A 440 25.97 0.70 6.03
N HIS A 441 25.85 -0.41 6.77
CA HIS A 441 24.67 -1.27 6.72
C HIS A 441 23.43 -0.57 7.27
N ALA A 442 23.53 0.09 8.43
CA ALA A 442 22.41 0.86 9.01
C ALA A 442 21.97 2.00 8.07
N PHE A 443 22.92 2.76 7.52
CA PHE A 443 22.64 3.82 6.55
C PHE A 443 21.91 3.29 5.31
N TYR A 444 22.33 2.15 4.78
CA TYR A 444 21.67 1.49 3.65
C TYR A 444 20.22 1.08 4.00
N ALA A 445 20.02 0.40 5.13
CA ALA A 445 18.70 -0.08 5.55
C ALA A 445 17.71 1.08 5.79
N VAL A 446 18.16 2.17 6.41
CA VAL A 446 17.33 3.36 6.68
C VAL A 446 16.91 4.05 5.39
N ASN A 447 17.83 4.22 4.42
CA ASN A 447 17.49 4.82 3.14
C ASN A 447 16.56 3.93 2.29
N ARG A 448 16.76 2.60 2.29
CA ARG A 448 15.83 1.66 1.64
C ARG A 448 14.44 1.73 2.26
N TRP A 449 14.35 1.75 3.58
CA TRP A 449 13.10 1.88 4.30
C TRP A 449 12.39 3.21 4.00
N HIS A 450 13.14 4.32 4.00
CA HIS A 450 12.62 5.63 3.62
C HIS A 450 12.03 5.60 2.21
N ASP A 451 12.76 5.05 1.25
CA ASP A 451 12.35 5.08 -0.14
C ASP A 451 11.10 4.22 -0.41
N GLU A 452 11.00 3.07 0.25
CA GLU A 452 9.81 2.21 0.16
C GLU A 452 8.60 2.81 0.89
N THR A 453 8.78 3.37 2.09
CA THR A 453 7.66 4.02 2.81
C THR A 453 7.19 5.29 2.10
N TYR A 454 8.07 6.00 1.39
CA TYR A 454 7.69 7.09 0.50
C TYR A 454 6.70 6.62 -0.57
N ARG A 455 6.98 5.48 -1.21
CA ARG A 455 6.06 4.87 -2.19
C ARG A 455 4.73 4.44 -1.59
N LEU A 456 4.71 4.09 -0.31
CA LEU A 456 3.48 3.80 0.45
C LEU A 456 2.75 5.08 0.90
N GLY A 457 3.29 6.25 0.56
CA GLY A 457 2.69 7.56 0.82
C GLY A 457 3.14 8.21 2.12
N PHE A 458 4.25 7.77 2.73
CA PHE A 458 4.95 8.53 3.77
C PHE A 458 5.87 9.58 3.13
N THR A 459 5.24 10.60 2.56
CA THR A 459 5.90 11.70 1.83
C THR A 459 6.16 12.90 2.74
N GLU A 460 6.75 13.95 2.20
CA GLU A 460 7.03 15.21 2.88
C GLU A 460 5.74 15.83 3.46
N ALA A 461 4.66 15.87 2.67
CA ALA A 461 3.34 16.32 3.13
C ALA A 461 2.75 15.43 4.24
N SER A 462 3.16 14.16 4.29
CA SER A 462 2.81 13.21 5.35
C SER A 462 3.85 13.18 6.48
N ARG A 463 4.76 14.17 6.53
CA ARG A 463 5.72 14.42 7.62
C ARG A 463 6.78 13.33 7.72
N ASN A 464 7.34 12.94 6.58
CA ASN A 464 8.49 12.04 6.53
C ASN A 464 9.77 12.70 7.08
N PHE A 465 10.91 12.03 6.93
CA PHE A 465 12.17 12.45 7.56
C PHE A 465 13.19 12.88 6.50
N GLN A 466 13.34 14.19 6.28
CA GLN A 466 14.24 14.73 5.26
C GLN A 466 14.85 16.08 5.67
N VAL A 467 16.07 16.39 5.21
CA VAL A 467 16.66 17.73 5.38
C VAL A 467 15.95 18.75 4.49
N ASP A 468 15.84 18.44 3.20
CA ASP A 468 15.18 19.24 2.18
C ASP A 468 13.96 18.49 1.63
N ASN A 469 12.80 19.16 1.66
CA ASN A 469 11.53 18.64 1.17
C ASN A 469 11.25 19.05 -0.28
N PHE A 470 12.17 19.75 -0.95
CA PHE A 470 12.08 20.17 -2.34
C PHE A 470 10.81 21.02 -2.65
N GLY A 471 10.27 21.69 -1.63
CA GLY A 471 9.02 22.45 -1.73
C GLY A 471 7.74 21.62 -1.82
N ARG A 472 7.77 20.32 -1.47
CA ARG A 472 6.63 19.38 -1.62
C ARG A 472 5.71 19.28 -0.40
N GLY A 473 5.85 20.19 0.56
CA GLY A 473 5.08 20.22 1.81
C GLY A 473 5.86 19.68 3.02
N GLY A 474 5.21 19.66 4.19
CA GLY A 474 5.85 19.31 5.46
C GLY A 474 6.89 20.33 5.93
N ALA A 475 7.48 20.07 7.10
CA ALA A 475 8.62 20.81 7.63
C ALA A 475 9.89 19.95 7.52
N GLY A 476 10.86 20.39 6.71
CA GLY A 476 12.15 19.70 6.58
C GLY A 476 13.10 19.95 7.76
N ASN A 477 14.38 19.64 7.54
CA ASN A 477 15.46 19.66 8.54
C ASN A 477 15.26 18.62 9.65
N ASP A 478 14.72 17.46 9.31
CA ASP A 478 14.40 16.38 10.23
C ASP A 478 14.84 14.99 9.75
N SER A 479 16.00 14.93 9.07
CA SER A 479 16.65 13.67 8.72
C SER A 479 17.00 12.84 9.95
N ILE A 480 16.96 11.52 9.80
CA ILE A 480 17.17 10.59 10.92
C ILE A 480 18.62 10.64 11.40
N SER A 481 18.83 10.88 12.71
CA SER A 481 20.13 10.62 13.35
C SER A 481 20.21 9.13 13.69
N VAL A 482 21.09 8.39 13.01
CA VAL A 482 21.27 6.94 13.16
C VAL A 482 22.53 6.68 13.98
N GLU A 483 22.33 6.38 15.25
CA GLU A 483 23.36 6.22 16.28
C GLU A 483 23.69 4.74 16.46
N VAL A 484 24.78 4.31 15.83
CA VAL A 484 25.25 2.91 15.82
C VAL A 484 26.19 2.66 16.99
N GLN A 485 25.99 1.53 17.69
CA GLN A 485 26.71 1.17 18.91
C GLN A 485 26.54 2.23 20.01
N ASP A 486 25.32 2.77 20.11
CA ASP A 486 24.98 3.80 21.07
C ASP A 486 25.36 3.37 22.51
N GLY A 487 26.21 4.16 23.16
CA GLY A 487 26.82 3.87 24.46
C GLY A 487 25.86 3.97 25.66
N SER A 488 24.65 4.48 25.45
CA SER A 488 23.63 4.63 26.50
C SER A 488 22.93 3.33 26.88
N GLY A 489 23.06 2.26 26.07
CA GLY A 489 22.35 1.00 26.27
C GLY A 489 23.07 -0.25 25.72
N THR A 490 22.52 -1.42 26.06
CA THR A 490 22.87 -2.72 25.46
C THR A 490 21.62 -3.58 25.34
N ASN A 491 21.66 -4.60 24.48
CA ASN A 491 20.59 -5.59 24.31
C ASN A 491 19.21 -4.98 23.99
N GLY A 492 19.19 -4.03 23.06
CA GLY A 492 17.96 -3.36 22.62
C GLY A 492 18.24 -2.36 21.51
N ALA A 493 17.22 -1.57 21.21
CA ALA A 493 17.29 -0.37 20.39
C ALA A 493 16.14 0.56 20.82
N ASN A 494 16.10 1.79 20.32
CA ASN A 494 14.94 2.65 20.44
C ASN A 494 14.88 3.70 19.33
N PHE A 495 13.67 4.26 19.12
CA PHE A 495 13.45 5.40 18.24
C PHE A 495 12.73 6.56 18.94
N SER A 496 13.35 7.73 18.95
CA SER A 496 12.75 8.98 19.44
C SER A 496 12.12 9.74 18.27
N THR A 497 10.79 9.88 18.27
CA THR A 497 10.04 10.59 17.23
C THR A 497 9.52 11.93 17.74
N PRO A 498 10.21 13.06 17.50
CA PRO A 498 9.60 14.38 17.69
C PRO A 498 8.67 14.73 16.51
N ALA A 499 7.92 15.82 16.67
CA ALA A 499 7.05 16.35 15.63
C ALA A 499 7.84 16.77 14.36
N ASP A 500 7.12 16.88 13.25
CA ASP A 500 7.61 17.35 11.94
C ASP A 500 8.53 18.58 12.03
N GLY A 501 9.63 18.56 11.27
CA GLY A 501 10.67 19.60 11.30
C GLY A 501 11.63 19.54 12.49
N SER A 502 11.47 18.55 13.37
CA SER A 502 12.44 18.24 14.43
C SER A 502 13.07 16.88 14.19
N ARG A 503 14.37 16.81 14.43
CA ARG A 503 15.20 15.67 14.08
C ARG A 503 14.91 14.42 14.92
N PRO A 504 14.49 13.28 14.33
CA PRO A 504 14.31 12.03 15.05
C PRO A 504 15.65 11.31 15.27
N ARG A 505 15.65 10.34 16.19
CA ARG A 505 16.87 9.64 16.62
C ARG A 505 16.63 8.13 16.72
N LEU A 506 17.39 7.36 15.96
CA LEU A 506 17.44 5.90 15.98
C LEU A 506 18.69 5.46 16.74
N GLN A 507 18.53 4.83 17.90
CA GLN A 507 19.64 4.36 18.73
C GLN A 507 19.74 2.84 18.66
N LEU A 508 20.86 2.34 18.17
CA LEU A 508 21.12 0.91 17.95
C LEU A 508 22.22 0.42 18.88
N PHE A 509 21.90 -0.52 19.78
CA PHE A 509 22.84 -0.96 20.80
C PHE A 509 23.62 -2.22 20.42
N VAL A 510 24.71 -2.43 21.16
CA VAL A 510 25.45 -3.71 21.17
C VAL A 510 24.69 -4.75 22.00
N TRP A 511 24.66 -5.98 21.51
CA TRP A 511 24.02 -7.14 22.14
C TRP A 511 25.08 -8.08 22.72
N THR A 512 25.01 -8.34 24.03
CA THR A 512 26.08 -8.96 24.82
C THR A 512 25.89 -10.46 25.03
N GLY A 513 24.99 -11.11 24.29
CA GLY A 513 24.68 -12.53 24.45
C GLY A 513 25.81 -13.47 24.02
N THR A 514 26.56 -13.10 22.99
CA THR A 514 27.71 -13.87 22.49
C THR A 514 29.05 -13.25 22.91
N ASN A 515 30.11 -14.06 22.83
CA ASN A 515 31.48 -13.58 22.91
C ASN A 515 32.23 -13.96 21.62
N PRO A 516 32.58 -12.99 20.75
CA PRO A 516 32.35 -11.55 20.90
C PRO A 516 30.85 -11.18 20.82
N ALA A 517 30.51 -9.98 21.31
CA ALA A 517 29.16 -9.42 21.26
C ALA A 517 28.65 -9.29 19.80
N ARG A 518 27.38 -8.92 19.61
CA ARG A 518 26.80 -8.64 18.28
C ARG A 518 26.39 -7.19 18.17
N ASP A 519 26.52 -6.65 16.97
CA ASP A 519 26.06 -5.29 16.68
C ASP A 519 24.62 -5.32 16.18
N GLY A 520 23.71 -4.68 16.90
CA GLY A 520 22.29 -4.62 16.56
C GLY A 520 22.02 -3.88 15.24
N ALA A 521 22.95 -3.02 14.81
CA ALA A 521 22.83 -2.31 13.54
C ALA A 521 22.91 -3.24 12.31
N LEU A 522 23.39 -4.48 12.46
CA LEU A 522 23.40 -5.48 11.40
C LEU A 522 22.10 -6.29 11.31
N ASP A 523 21.19 -6.13 12.28
CA ASP A 523 19.90 -6.83 12.33
C ASP A 523 18.81 -5.92 11.77
N SER A 524 18.58 -6.05 10.45
CA SER A 524 17.66 -5.19 9.70
C SER A 524 16.23 -5.26 10.23
N GLN A 525 15.83 -6.38 10.85
CA GLN A 525 14.52 -6.50 11.50
C GLN A 525 14.38 -5.54 12.68
N ILE A 526 15.42 -5.41 13.51
CA ILE A 526 15.44 -4.44 14.62
C ILE A 526 15.46 -3.01 14.06
N VAL A 527 16.30 -2.74 13.06
CA VAL A 527 16.38 -1.40 12.44
C VAL A 527 15.01 -0.96 11.89
N ILE A 528 14.33 -1.81 11.11
CA ILE A 528 13.02 -1.47 10.52
C ILE A 528 11.92 -1.39 11.58
N HIS A 529 11.97 -2.22 12.63
CA HIS A 529 11.05 -2.12 13.76
C HIS A 529 11.12 -0.71 14.38
N GLU A 530 12.32 -0.24 14.70
CA GLU A 530 12.50 1.08 15.30
C GLU A 530 12.10 2.22 14.35
N LEU A 531 12.45 2.13 13.06
CA LEU A 531 12.03 3.11 12.06
C LEU A 531 10.50 3.21 11.94
N THR A 532 9.79 2.10 12.12
CA THR A 532 8.34 2.05 12.03
C THR A 532 7.64 2.70 13.23
N HIS A 533 8.32 2.81 14.39
CA HIS A 533 7.86 3.72 15.44
C HIS A 533 7.84 5.17 14.95
N GLY A 534 8.85 5.58 14.17
CA GLY A 534 8.89 6.88 13.50
C GLY A 534 7.69 7.10 12.57
N LEU A 535 7.44 6.16 11.65
CA LEU A 535 6.31 6.19 10.72
C LEU A 535 4.97 6.33 11.43
N SER A 536 4.66 5.41 12.35
CA SER A 536 3.38 5.35 13.04
C SER A 536 3.13 6.59 13.91
N ASN A 537 4.15 7.10 14.61
CA ASN A 537 4.04 8.32 15.40
C ASN A 537 3.88 9.58 14.53
N ARG A 538 4.60 9.71 13.41
CA ARG A 538 4.46 10.88 12.51
C ARG A 538 3.07 10.94 11.86
N LEU A 539 2.61 9.81 11.35
CA LEU A 539 1.30 9.70 10.71
C LEU A 539 0.15 9.95 11.70
N ILE A 540 0.24 9.38 12.91
CA ILE A 540 -0.83 9.49 13.92
C ILE A 540 -0.51 10.62 14.89
N GLY A 541 -1.11 11.78 14.63
CA GLY A 541 -1.05 12.91 15.56
C GLY A 541 0.30 13.60 15.67
N ASN A 542 1.18 13.46 14.67
CA ASN A 542 2.49 14.13 14.61
C ASN A 542 3.30 13.99 15.91
N ALA A 543 3.56 12.74 16.30
CA ALA A 543 4.21 12.27 17.53
C ALA A 543 3.38 12.30 18.82
N ALA A 544 2.19 12.90 18.82
CA ALA A 544 1.34 12.97 20.02
C ALA A 544 0.21 11.92 20.05
N GLY A 545 0.06 11.09 19.02
CA GLY A 545 -1.12 10.26 18.82
C GLY A 545 -1.10 8.87 19.46
N LEU A 546 0.05 8.35 19.89
CA LEU A 546 0.16 6.99 20.46
C LEU A 546 0.55 7.02 21.94
N SER A 547 -0.34 7.52 22.79
CA SER A 547 -0.09 7.72 24.24
C SER A 547 -0.79 6.71 25.15
N SER A 548 -1.97 6.20 24.75
CA SER A 548 -2.67 5.16 25.51
C SER A 548 -1.96 3.80 25.43
N ASN A 549 -2.21 2.89 26.39
CA ASN A 549 -1.56 1.58 26.37
C ASN A 549 -1.89 0.79 25.10
N MET A 550 -3.17 0.74 24.71
CA MET A 550 -3.60 0.00 23.51
C MET A 550 -3.03 0.63 22.23
N SER A 551 -3.02 1.96 22.12
CA SER A 551 -2.42 2.63 20.94
C SER A 551 -0.91 2.44 20.86
N ARG A 552 -0.20 2.41 22.00
CA ARG A 552 1.22 2.07 22.03
C ARG A 552 1.47 0.61 21.62
N SER A 553 0.57 -0.28 22.02
CA SER A 553 0.61 -1.69 21.59
C SER A 553 0.44 -1.83 20.07
N LEU A 554 -0.43 -1.03 19.45
CA LEU A 554 -0.51 -0.93 17.99
C LEU A 554 0.83 -0.49 17.39
N GLY A 555 1.49 0.51 17.99
CA GLY A 555 2.85 0.93 17.62
C GLY A 555 3.85 -0.22 17.57
N GLU A 556 3.93 -1.03 18.63
CA GLU A 556 4.79 -2.22 18.68
C GLU A 556 4.42 -3.25 17.60
N GLY A 557 3.13 -3.50 17.40
CA GLY A 557 2.66 -4.49 16.43
C GLY A 557 2.85 -4.06 14.97
N TRP A 558 2.66 -2.78 14.65
CA TRP A 558 2.99 -2.24 13.34
C TRP A 558 4.50 -2.35 13.07
N SER A 559 5.32 -2.07 14.06
CA SER A 559 6.78 -2.17 13.93
C SER A 559 7.25 -3.59 13.61
N ASP A 560 6.71 -4.61 14.29
CA ASP A 560 7.00 -6.00 13.96
C ASP A 560 6.48 -6.39 12.57
N PHE A 561 5.26 -5.97 12.23
CA PHE A 561 4.67 -6.28 10.94
C PHE A 561 5.48 -5.71 9.78
N PHE A 562 5.89 -4.43 9.84
CA PHE A 562 6.73 -3.81 8.81
C PHE A 562 8.10 -4.46 8.73
N ALA A 563 8.74 -4.76 9.86
CA ALA A 563 10.04 -5.45 9.87
C ALA A 563 9.98 -6.76 9.08
N LEU A 564 8.96 -7.59 9.33
CA LEU A 564 8.81 -8.86 8.62
C LEU A 564 8.35 -8.68 7.18
N ALA A 565 7.32 -7.89 6.92
CA ALA A 565 6.73 -7.75 5.58
C ALA A 565 7.66 -7.03 4.59
N MET A 566 8.52 -6.11 5.04
CA MET A 566 9.49 -5.40 4.19
C MET A 566 10.76 -6.22 3.89
N LEU A 567 11.03 -7.25 4.70
CA LEU A 567 12.18 -8.15 4.51
C LEU A 567 11.79 -9.51 3.91
N ALA A 568 10.49 -9.84 3.91
CA ALA A 568 9.95 -11.05 3.31
C ALA A 568 10.30 -11.18 1.81
N GLU A 569 10.52 -12.41 1.39
CA GLU A 569 10.76 -12.78 0.00
C GLU A 569 9.51 -13.40 -0.63
N PRO A 570 9.29 -13.23 -1.94
CA PRO A 570 8.15 -13.86 -2.63
C PRO A 570 8.12 -15.39 -2.51
N ALA A 571 9.29 -16.03 -2.36
CA ALA A 571 9.42 -17.48 -2.25
C ALA A 571 9.30 -18.01 -0.80
N ASP A 572 9.07 -17.14 0.18
CA ASP A 572 8.94 -17.55 1.57
C ASP A 572 7.77 -18.52 1.75
N ASP A 573 7.98 -19.55 2.56
CA ASP A 573 6.92 -20.50 2.91
C ASP A 573 5.80 -19.79 3.67
N LYS A 574 4.61 -19.72 3.05
CA LYS A 574 3.39 -19.13 3.65
C LYS A 574 3.00 -19.77 4.98
N CYS A 575 3.42 -21.02 5.22
CA CYS A 575 3.26 -21.72 6.49
C CYS A 575 4.52 -21.82 7.35
N GLY A 576 5.52 -20.99 7.06
CA GLY A 576 6.71 -20.83 7.86
C GLY A 576 6.48 -20.09 9.18
N ASN A 577 7.51 -20.13 10.04
CA ASN A 577 7.56 -19.40 11.31
C ASN A 577 8.47 -18.18 11.15
N TYR A 578 8.03 -17.00 11.56
CA TYR A 578 8.73 -15.74 11.33
C TYR A 578 9.13 -15.11 12.68
N PRO A 579 10.26 -15.53 13.26
CA PRO A 579 10.81 -14.91 14.47
C PRO A 579 11.50 -13.58 14.15
N ILE A 580 11.48 -12.65 15.11
CA ILE A 580 12.15 -11.35 14.99
C ILE A 580 13.45 -11.28 15.81
N GLY A 581 14.51 -10.73 15.23
CA GLY A 581 15.78 -10.39 15.91
C GLY A 581 16.65 -11.60 16.28
N THR A 582 16.52 -12.74 15.60
CA THR A 582 17.18 -14.00 15.96
C THR A 582 18.71 -13.94 15.93
N TYR A 583 19.28 -13.06 15.09
CA TYR A 583 20.70 -12.78 15.09
C TYR A 583 21.12 -12.05 16.36
N SER A 584 20.50 -10.94 16.70
CA SER A 584 20.97 -10.13 17.84
C SER A 584 20.80 -10.84 19.19
N ILE A 585 19.76 -11.66 19.34
CA ILE A 585 19.42 -12.29 20.63
C ILE A 585 20.17 -13.59 20.94
N GLN A 586 21.07 -14.04 20.07
CA GLN A 586 21.78 -15.29 20.30
C GLN A 586 22.48 -15.29 21.66
N ASN A 587 22.17 -16.30 22.48
CA ASN A 587 22.72 -16.49 23.82
C ASN A 587 22.52 -15.30 24.79
N VAL A 588 21.64 -14.33 24.48
CA VAL A 588 21.28 -13.25 25.42
C VAL A 588 20.67 -13.81 26.70
N ILE A 589 19.99 -14.95 26.59
CA ILE A 589 19.69 -15.83 27.73
C ILE A 589 20.57 -17.08 27.60
N ALA A 590 21.34 -17.37 28.66
CA ALA A 590 22.23 -18.54 28.69
C ALA A 590 21.48 -19.85 28.39
N GLY A 591 21.95 -20.61 27.40
CA GLY A 591 21.41 -21.93 27.03
C GLY A 591 20.11 -21.91 26.22
N SER A 592 19.74 -20.79 25.58
CA SER A 592 18.44 -20.63 24.90
C SER A 592 18.51 -20.74 23.37
N GLU A 593 19.00 -21.87 22.84
CA GLU A 593 18.89 -22.20 21.40
C GLU A 593 17.43 -22.17 20.89
N VAL A 594 16.46 -22.28 21.81
CA VAL A 594 15.03 -22.10 21.56
C VAL A 594 14.66 -20.73 20.98
N LEU A 595 15.46 -19.67 21.21
CA LEU A 595 15.17 -18.33 20.69
C LEU A 595 15.25 -18.24 19.17
N GLN A 596 15.92 -19.18 18.50
CA GLN A 596 15.92 -19.26 17.03
C GLN A 596 14.52 -19.58 16.46
N TYR A 597 13.62 -20.14 17.27
CA TYR A 597 12.22 -20.36 16.92
C TYR A 597 11.31 -19.21 17.38
N TYR A 598 11.56 -18.61 18.55
CA TYR A 598 10.66 -17.59 19.12
C TYR A 598 11.00 -16.14 18.75
N GLY A 599 12.25 -15.83 18.46
CA GLY A 599 12.72 -14.45 18.37
C GLY A 599 12.57 -13.70 19.70
N LEU A 600 12.35 -12.39 19.62
CA LEU A 600 12.09 -11.51 20.77
C LEU A 600 10.68 -11.65 21.38
N ARG A 601 9.78 -12.45 20.78
CA ARG A 601 8.35 -12.53 21.15
C ARG A 601 8.00 -13.83 21.85
N ARG A 602 6.75 -13.96 22.33
CA ARG A 602 6.31 -15.16 23.06
C ARG A 602 6.06 -16.35 22.12
N PHE A 603 5.76 -16.07 20.86
CA PHE A 603 5.59 -17.03 19.76
C PHE A 603 6.18 -16.44 18.48
N PRO A 604 6.64 -17.25 17.51
CA PRO A 604 6.92 -16.73 16.17
C PRO A 604 5.64 -16.16 15.55
N TYR A 605 5.78 -15.25 14.59
CA TYR A 605 4.65 -14.92 13.72
C TYR A 605 4.43 -16.07 12.72
N ALA A 606 3.22 -16.57 12.64
CA ALA A 606 2.86 -17.68 11.76
C ALA A 606 1.35 -17.63 11.55
N ARG A 607 0.86 -18.01 10.37
CA ARG A 607 -0.59 -18.12 10.15
C ARG A 607 -1.18 -19.17 11.08
N ARG A 608 -2.41 -18.97 11.56
CA ARG A 608 -3.05 -19.81 12.57
C ARG A 608 -3.32 -21.22 12.05
N ALA A 609 -3.54 -21.37 10.74
CA ALA A 609 -3.66 -22.66 10.07
C ALA A 609 -2.36 -23.49 10.09
N CYS A 610 -1.20 -22.86 10.31
CA CYS A 610 0.09 -23.53 10.26
C CYS A 610 0.39 -24.13 11.64
N THR A 611 0.27 -25.45 11.71
CA THR A 611 0.30 -26.22 12.96
C THR A 611 1.57 -27.04 13.13
N GLY A 612 1.97 -27.24 14.37
CA GLY A 612 3.04 -28.18 14.71
C GLY A 612 2.57 -29.64 14.77
N PRO A 613 3.45 -30.58 15.18
CA PRO A 613 3.18 -32.02 15.17
C PRO A 613 1.99 -32.50 16.01
N ASN A 614 1.48 -31.65 16.91
CA ASN A 614 0.31 -31.93 17.76
C ASN A 614 -1.01 -31.35 17.18
N GLY A 615 -1.00 -30.86 15.94
CA GLY A 615 -2.17 -30.26 15.28
C GLY A 615 -2.61 -28.92 15.87
N ARG A 616 -1.75 -28.26 16.66
CA ARG A 616 -2.01 -26.94 17.25
C ARG A 616 -1.19 -25.85 16.58
N PRO A 617 -1.66 -24.60 16.54
CA PRO A 617 -0.97 -23.50 15.87
C PRO A 617 0.41 -23.23 16.49
N HIS A 618 1.37 -22.84 15.65
CA HIS A 618 2.67 -22.33 16.12
C HIS A 618 2.51 -21.03 16.94
N ASN A 619 1.52 -20.21 16.58
CA ASN A 619 1.13 -19.00 17.28
C ASN A 619 -0.38 -19.02 17.58
N PRO A 620 -0.79 -19.24 18.84
CA PRO A 620 -2.19 -19.38 19.23
C PRO A 620 -2.92 -18.06 19.47
N LEU A 621 -2.23 -16.92 19.38
CA LEU A 621 -2.73 -15.65 19.89
C LEU A 621 -3.94 -15.16 19.09
N THR A 622 -4.98 -14.76 19.80
CA THR A 622 -6.19 -14.08 19.31
C THR A 622 -6.49 -12.87 20.18
N PHE A 623 -7.47 -12.06 19.79
CA PHE A 623 -7.83 -10.82 20.47
C PHE A 623 -8.09 -11.02 21.97
N ARG A 624 -8.70 -12.13 22.39
CA ARG A 624 -8.96 -12.46 23.80
C ARG A 624 -7.69 -12.54 24.66
N TYR A 625 -6.52 -12.82 24.08
CA TYR A 625 -5.28 -12.99 24.84
C TYR A 625 -4.74 -11.71 25.48
N ILE A 626 -5.32 -10.54 25.17
CA ILE A 626 -5.04 -9.28 25.87
C ILE A 626 -5.74 -9.19 27.23
N ASN A 627 -6.78 -10.00 27.46
CA ASN A 627 -7.50 -10.02 28.73
C ASN A 627 -6.62 -10.54 29.87
N SER A 628 -6.92 -10.08 31.08
CA SER A 628 -6.29 -10.64 32.29
C SER A 628 -6.46 -12.16 32.37
N GLY A 629 -5.46 -12.85 32.91
CA GLY A 629 -5.48 -14.32 33.04
C GLY A 629 -5.11 -15.09 31.77
N CYS A 630 -4.64 -14.42 30.70
CA CYS A 630 -4.16 -15.07 29.47
C CYS A 630 -3.15 -16.20 29.69
N GLY A 631 -2.37 -16.17 30.78
CA GLY A 631 -1.41 -17.22 31.13
C GLY A 631 -2.02 -18.63 31.24
N LEU A 632 -3.31 -18.75 31.59
CA LEU A 632 -4.02 -20.03 31.60
C LEU A 632 -4.24 -20.60 30.18
N LEU A 633 -4.40 -19.72 29.18
CA LEU A 633 -4.65 -20.06 27.79
C LEU A 633 -3.35 -20.18 26.99
N ILE A 634 -2.32 -19.42 27.34
CA ILE A 634 -1.00 -19.47 26.72
C ILE A 634 -0.22 -20.69 27.23
N GLY A 635 -0.33 -20.98 28.53
CA GLY A 635 0.52 -21.94 29.22
C GLY A 635 1.81 -21.31 29.78
N THR A 636 2.74 -22.18 30.15
CA THR A 636 4.05 -21.85 30.75
C THR A 636 5.18 -22.15 29.75
N GLN A 637 6.44 -21.97 30.17
CA GLN A 637 7.60 -22.43 29.38
C GLN A 637 7.71 -23.97 29.31
N THR A 638 6.81 -24.70 29.97
CA THR A 638 6.77 -26.17 29.99
C THR A 638 5.39 -26.74 29.63
N THR A 639 4.38 -25.89 29.40
CA THR A 639 3.01 -26.32 29.07
C THR A 639 2.47 -25.51 27.90
N ASN A 640 1.71 -26.16 27.02
CA ASN A 640 1.23 -25.60 25.75
C ASN A 640 -0.24 -26.00 25.50
N PRO A 641 -1.20 -25.48 26.29
CA PRO A 641 -2.60 -25.88 26.21
C PRO A 641 -3.24 -25.60 24.85
N ASN A 642 -2.80 -24.57 24.13
CA ASN A 642 -3.39 -24.17 22.85
C ASN A 642 -2.37 -23.98 21.70
N SER A 643 -1.09 -24.32 21.90
CA SER A 643 -0.02 -24.09 20.93
C SER A 643 0.79 -25.36 20.59
N ALA A 644 1.49 -25.32 19.47
CA ALA A 644 2.42 -26.36 19.03
C ALA A 644 3.48 -26.66 20.10
N TYR A 645 4.08 -25.60 20.65
CA TYR A 645 5.15 -25.66 21.64
C TYR A 645 4.85 -24.73 22.83
N PRO A 646 5.49 -24.96 24.00
CA PRO A 646 5.39 -24.05 25.15
C PRO A 646 5.78 -22.63 24.77
N ARG A 647 5.27 -21.60 25.46
CA ARG A 647 5.62 -20.22 25.10
C ARG A 647 7.12 -19.96 25.25
N GLY A 648 7.65 -19.05 24.43
CA GLY A 648 9.02 -18.58 24.50
C GLY A 648 9.39 -17.98 25.86
N PRO A 649 10.69 -17.94 26.20
CA PRO A 649 11.14 -17.51 27.52
C PRO A 649 11.04 -15.99 27.75
N LEU A 650 11.00 -15.20 26.68
CA LEU A 650 10.85 -13.75 26.70
C LEU A 650 9.37 -13.33 26.89
N GLY A 651 9.16 -12.04 27.16
CA GLY A 651 7.86 -11.45 27.47
C GLY A 651 7.45 -11.56 28.95
N THR A 652 6.38 -10.86 29.31
CA THR A 652 5.92 -10.76 30.71
C THR A 652 4.65 -11.58 30.96
N GLY A 653 4.31 -11.82 32.23
CA GLY A 653 3.01 -12.37 32.62
C GLY A 653 1.85 -11.36 32.56
N ASN A 654 2.13 -10.10 32.17
CA ASN A 654 1.15 -9.05 32.01
C ASN A 654 0.58 -9.06 30.58
N CYS A 655 -0.64 -9.52 30.42
CA CYS A 655 -1.28 -9.83 29.15
C CYS A 655 -1.43 -8.60 28.24
N ASP A 656 -1.73 -7.44 28.81
CA ASP A 656 -1.91 -6.18 28.08
C ASP A 656 -0.69 -5.26 28.11
N GLN A 657 0.48 -5.76 28.52
CA GLN A 657 1.73 -5.02 28.35
C GLN A 657 1.99 -4.75 26.86
N VAL A 658 2.49 -3.57 26.51
CA VAL A 658 2.54 -3.07 25.12
C VAL A 658 3.16 -4.03 24.10
N LEU A 659 4.23 -4.75 24.44
CA LEU A 659 4.87 -5.72 23.54
C LEU A 659 4.01 -6.99 23.43
N ASN A 660 3.53 -7.50 24.56
CA ASN A 660 2.63 -8.66 24.62
C ASN A 660 1.31 -8.43 23.87
N ALA A 661 0.76 -7.22 23.91
CA ALA A 661 -0.43 -6.84 23.15
C ALA A 661 -0.10 -6.54 21.68
N GLY A 662 1.08 -5.97 21.41
CA GLY A 662 1.57 -5.69 20.06
C GLY A 662 1.74 -6.96 19.21
N GLU A 663 2.21 -8.07 19.78
CA GLU A 663 2.30 -9.33 19.03
C GLU A 663 0.93 -9.90 18.60
N ILE A 664 -0.15 -9.57 19.31
CA ILE A 664 -1.52 -9.95 18.90
C ILE A 664 -1.92 -9.14 17.65
N TRP A 665 -1.63 -7.84 17.65
CA TRP A 665 -1.91 -6.96 16.51
C TRP A 665 -1.07 -7.34 15.28
N ALA A 666 0.23 -7.54 15.45
CA ALA A 666 1.10 -8.00 14.38
C ALA A 666 0.66 -9.37 13.82
N SER A 667 0.21 -10.29 14.68
CA SER A 667 -0.33 -11.59 14.24
C SER A 667 -1.61 -11.45 13.40
N ALA A 668 -2.49 -10.48 13.73
CA ALA A 668 -3.67 -10.17 12.92
C ALA A 668 -3.29 -9.60 11.55
N LEU A 669 -2.36 -8.64 11.50
CA LEU A 669 -1.85 -8.12 10.24
C LEU A 669 -1.13 -9.18 9.40
N TRP A 670 -0.47 -10.15 10.04
CA TRP A 670 0.15 -11.28 9.36
C TRP A 670 -0.86 -12.19 8.66
N GLU A 671 -2.04 -12.42 9.27
CA GLU A 671 -3.14 -13.12 8.58
C GLU A 671 -3.69 -12.29 7.42
N VAL A 672 -3.90 -10.98 7.62
CA VAL A 672 -4.39 -10.09 6.55
C VAL A 672 -3.45 -10.12 5.35
N ARG A 673 -2.14 -10.04 5.59
CA ARG A 673 -1.12 -10.21 4.55
C ARG A 673 -1.26 -11.58 3.86
N GLY A 674 -1.43 -12.66 4.61
CA GLY A 674 -1.61 -14.01 4.06
C GLY A 674 -2.81 -14.09 3.12
N GLN A 675 -3.96 -13.58 3.54
CA GLN A 675 -5.20 -13.56 2.74
C GLN A 675 -5.03 -12.74 1.44
N LEU A 676 -4.37 -11.57 1.53
CA LEU A 676 -4.07 -10.75 0.34
C LEU A 676 -3.09 -11.46 -0.60
N ILE A 677 -2.11 -12.18 -0.08
CA ILE A 677 -1.16 -12.97 -0.87
C ILE A 677 -1.85 -14.15 -1.57
N ASP A 678 -2.78 -14.83 -0.90
CA ASP A 678 -3.52 -15.94 -1.50
C ASP A 678 -4.43 -15.47 -2.64
N THR A 679 -4.96 -14.24 -2.53
CA THR A 679 -5.83 -13.63 -3.55
C THR A 679 -5.06 -12.95 -4.69
N ARG A 680 -3.94 -12.27 -4.39
CA ARG A 680 -3.24 -11.38 -5.34
C ARG A 680 -1.86 -11.84 -5.76
N GLY A 681 -1.33 -12.91 -5.15
CA GLY A 681 0.06 -13.34 -5.30
C GLY A 681 1.00 -12.62 -4.34
N ASP A 682 2.22 -13.17 -4.19
CA ASP A 682 3.14 -12.83 -3.10
C ASP A 682 3.59 -11.35 -3.12
N GLU A 683 3.98 -10.84 -4.30
CA GLU A 683 4.49 -9.47 -4.43
C GLU A 683 3.40 -8.40 -4.24
N ASP A 684 2.28 -8.51 -4.98
CA ASP A 684 1.21 -7.50 -4.91
C ASP A 684 0.45 -7.59 -3.58
N GLY A 685 0.17 -8.80 -3.08
CA GLY A 685 -0.47 -9.01 -1.78
C GLY A 685 0.35 -8.42 -0.63
N ASN A 686 1.67 -8.68 -0.60
CA ASN A 686 2.56 -8.10 0.41
C ASN A 686 2.60 -6.57 0.33
N ARG A 687 2.80 -6.01 -0.87
CA ARG A 687 2.84 -4.56 -1.08
C ARG A 687 1.53 -3.89 -0.67
N ARG A 688 0.38 -4.46 -1.02
CA ARG A 688 -0.94 -3.95 -0.64
C ARG A 688 -1.17 -4.01 0.86
N SER A 689 -0.72 -5.08 1.53
CA SER A 689 -0.82 -5.17 2.99
C SER A 689 -0.09 -4.01 3.68
N LEU A 690 1.14 -3.69 3.24
CA LEU A 690 1.91 -2.54 3.73
C LEU A 690 1.23 -1.20 3.39
N GLN A 691 0.65 -1.08 2.19
CA GLN A 691 -0.08 0.11 1.74
C GLN A 691 -1.30 0.39 2.63
N TYR A 692 -2.19 -0.60 2.79
CA TYR A 692 -3.42 -0.44 3.58
C TYR A 692 -3.15 -0.19 5.05
N VAL A 693 -2.07 -0.77 5.61
CA VAL A 693 -1.66 -0.44 6.97
C VAL A 693 -1.17 1.02 7.06
N THR A 694 -0.35 1.48 6.11
CA THR A 694 0.14 2.87 6.06
C THR A 694 -1.02 3.88 5.93
N ASP A 695 -1.98 3.60 5.05
CA ASP A 695 -3.14 4.46 4.87
C ASP A 695 -4.11 4.38 6.06
N GLY A 696 -4.26 3.20 6.66
CA GLY A 696 -5.00 3.02 7.91
C GLY A 696 -4.43 3.85 9.06
N MET A 697 -3.10 3.99 9.16
CA MET A 697 -2.47 4.91 10.13
C MET A 697 -2.87 6.37 9.86
N LYS A 698 -2.86 6.82 8.59
CA LYS A 698 -3.26 8.19 8.22
C LYS A 698 -4.73 8.48 8.58
N LEU A 699 -5.58 7.45 8.53
CA LEU A 699 -7.03 7.55 8.82
C LEU A 699 -7.37 7.30 10.30
N SER A 700 -6.40 6.86 11.11
CA SER A 700 -6.65 6.52 12.51
C SER A 700 -6.88 7.77 13.38
N PRO A 701 -7.79 7.72 14.37
CA PRO A 701 -7.92 8.77 15.36
C PRO A 701 -6.67 8.84 16.27
N LEU A 702 -6.56 9.89 17.08
CA LEU A 702 -5.58 9.89 18.18
C LEU A 702 -5.92 8.78 19.18
N ASN A 703 -4.89 8.11 19.69
CA ASN A 703 -4.98 6.98 20.60
C ASN A 703 -5.96 5.90 20.11
N PRO A 704 -5.77 5.35 18.89
CA PRO A 704 -6.69 4.37 18.36
C PRO A 704 -6.69 3.09 19.23
N THR A 705 -7.86 2.52 19.41
CA THR A 705 -8.01 1.14 19.85
C THR A 705 -7.71 0.17 18.71
N MET A 706 -7.46 -1.11 19.01
CA MET A 706 -7.17 -2.10 17.95
C MET A 706 -8.33 -2.27 16.95
N LEU A 707 -9.60 -2.20 17.40
CA LEU A 707 -10.75 -2.25 16.50
C LEU A 707 -10.84 -1.00 15.62
N GLN A 708 -10.47 0.18 16.13
CA GLN A 708 -10.38 1.39 15.31
C GLN A 708 -9.23 1.31 14.28
N GLY A 709 -8.09 0.71 14.64
CA GLY A 709 -7.00 0.44 13.71
C GLY A 709 -7.41 -0.51 12.58
N ARG A 710 -8.15 -1.59 12.93
CA ARG A 710 -8.76 -2.51 11.96
C ARG A 710 -9.68 -1.76 11.00
N ASP A 711 -10.65 -1.01 11.54
CA ASP A 711 -11.65 -0.32 10.75
C ASP A 711 -11.02 0.73 9.82
N ALA A 712 -9.97 1.43 10.27
CA ALA A 712 -9.24 2.39 9.45
C ALA A 712 -8.55 1.74 8.25
N MET A 713 -7.93 0.56 8.43
CA MET A 713 -7.34 -0.22 7.34
C MET A 713 -8.39 -0.71 6.33
N ILE A 714 -9.54 -1.19 6.82
CA ILE A 714 -10.64 -1.65 5.97
C ILE A 714 -11.23 -0.50 5.16
N VAL A 715 -11.39 0.69 5.75
CA VAL A 715 -11.81 1.89 5.03
C VAL A 715 -10.80 2.28 3.95
N ALA A 716 -9.49 2.18 4.23
CA ALA A 716 -8.46 2.43 3.22
C ALA A 716 -8.59 1.47 2.03
N ALA A 717 -8.76 0.17 2.29
CA ALA A 717 -8.96 -0.83 1.25
C ALA A 717 -10.26 -0.62 0.48
N GLN A 718 -11.37 -0.36 1.17
CA GLN A 718 -12.67 -0.08 0.55
C GLN A 718 -12.62 1.10 -0.43
N ALA A 719 -11.82 2.12 -0.14
CA ALA A 719 -11.65 3.28 -1.01
C ALA A 719 -10.72 3.01 -2.20
N ALA A 720 -9.72 2.14 -2.04
CA ALA A 720 -8.69 1.89 -3.04
C ALA A 720 -8.98 0.69 -3.96
N ALA A 721 -9.44 -0.42 -3.39
CA ALA A 721 -9.78 -1.68 -4.06
C ALA A 721 -10.81 -2.44 -3.21
N PRO A 722 -12.12 -2.17 -3.41
CA PRO A 722 -13.22 -2.82 -2.68
C PRO A 722 -13.13 -4.35 -2.61
N GLU A 723 -12.60 -4.98 -3.66
CA GLU A 723 -12.46 -6.42 -3.74
C GLU A 723 -11.44 -7.01 -2.72
N ASP A 724 -10.55 -6.19 -2.16
CA ASP A 724 -9.61 -6.61 -1.11
C ASP A 724 -10.23 -6.59 0.30
N VAL A 725 -11.44 -6.05 0.46
CA VAL A 725 -12.10 -5.88 1.77
C VAL A 725 -12.39 -7.22 2.44
N CYS A 726 -12.87 -8.21 1.68
CA CYS A 726 -13.20 -9.52 2.24
C CYS A 726 -11.98 -10.33 2.69
N PRO A 727 -10.89 -10.42 1.90
CA PRO A 727 -9.62 -10.97 2.38
C PRO A 727 -9.11 -10.31 3.68
N ILE A 728 -9.23 -8.97 3.79
CA ILE A 728 -8.83 -8.25 5.01
C ILE A 728 -9.71 -8.61 6.19
N TRP A 729 -11.04 -8.66 6.01
CA TRP A 729 -11.96 -9.10 7.07
C TRP A 729 -11.65 -10.51 7.55
N ARG A 730 -11.43 -11.46 6.63
CA ARG A 730 -11.05 -12.84 6.97
C ARG A 730 -9.76 -12.88 7.79
N GLY A 731 -8.74 -12.12 7.39
CA GLY A 731 -7.47 -12.05 8.12
C GLY A 731 -7.64 -11.59 9.58
N PHE A 732 -8.43 -10.53 9.80
CA PHE A 732 -8.75 -10.05 11.14
C PHE A 732 -9.62 -11.05 11.93
N ALA A 733 -10.64 -11.62 11.30
CA ALA A 733 -11.56 -12.58 11.89
C ALA A 733 -10.83 -13.82 12.44
N ILE A 734 -9.87 -14.39 11.70
CA ILE A 734 -9.05 -15.54 12.13
C ILE A 734 -8.38 -15.32 13.50
N ARG A 735 -8.08 -14.05 13.83
CA ARG A 735 -7.42 -13.63 15.08
C ARG A 735 -8.37 -13.02 16.10
N GLY A 736 -9.67 -13.19 15.93
CA GLY A 736 -10.67 -12.74 16.90
C GLY A 736 -11.08 -11.27 16.76
N PHE A 737 -10.75 -10.64 15.62
CA PHE A 737 -11.10 -9.25 15.30
C PHE A 737 -12.29 -9.16 14.31
N GLY A 738 -13.23 -10.10 14.39
CA GLY A 738 -14.45 -10.15 13.59
C GLY A 738 -15.44 -9.01 13.85
N VAL A 739 -16.51 -8.92 13.06
CA VAL A 739 -17.46 -7.79 13.06
C VAL A 739 -18.05 -7.54 14.45
N SER A 740 -18.44 -8.59 15.17
CA SER A 740 -19.05 -8.50 16.50
C SER A 740 -18.04 -8.37 17.66
N ALA A 741 -16.74 -8.32 17.37
CA ALA A 741 -15.71 -8.12 18.38
C ALA A 741 -15.89 -6.76 19.08
N SER A 742 -15.61 -6.70 20.38
CA SER A 742 -15.87 -5.50 21.18
C SER A 742 -14.82 -5.25 22.27
N ILE A 743 -14.65 -3.98 22.63
CA ILE A 743 -13.76 -3.52 23.71
C ILE A 743 -14.62 -2.87 24.78
N GLN A 744 -14.68 -3.48 25.97
CA GLN A 744 -15.33 -2.89 27.14
C GLN A 744 -14.36 -2.01 27.94
N ASN A 745 -13.06 -2.33 27.91
CA ASN A 745 -12.00 -1.53 28.53
C ASN A 745 -10.69 -1.68 27.74
N ALA A 746 -10.12 -0.57 27.27
CA ALA A 746 -8.86 -0.57 26.51
C ALA A 746 -7.59 -0.79 27.37
N GLY A 747 -7.75 -0.74 28.70
CA GLY A 747 -6.69 -1.03 29.67
C GLY A 747 -5.56 -0.01 29.74
N SER A 748 -4.71 -0.20 30.75
CA SER A 748 -3.57 0.67 31.08
C SER A 748 -2.24 -0.07 31.10
N GLY A 749 -2.19 -1.30 30.58
CA GLY A 749 -1.00 -2.15 30.64
C GLY A 749 -0.80 -2.72 32.05
N SER A 750 -1.88 -2.98 32.77
CA SER A 750 -1.87 -3.47 34.16
C SER A 750 -2.83 -4.64 34.34
N ASN A 751 -3.00 -5.47 33.32
CA ASN A 751 -3.96 -6.58 33.26
C ASN A 751 -5.40 -6.14 33.54
N ASN A 752 -5.83 -5.02 32.97
CA ASN A 752 -7.20 -4.49 33.16
C ASN A 752 -7.94 -4.27 31.83
N THR A 753 -7.34 -4.63 30.71
CA THR A 753 -8.03 -4.71 29.42
C THR A 753 -9.16 -5.74 29.46
N VAL A 754 -10.30 -5.40 28.86
CA VAL A 754 -11.47 -6.28 28.72
C VAL A 754 -11.99 -6.17 27.30
N VAL A 755 -11.86 -7.27 26.56
CA VAL A 755 -12.34 -7.43 25.19
C VAL A 755 -13.14 -8.72 25.04
N THR A 756 -14.03 -8.73 24.06
CA THR A 756 -14.70 -9.92 23.56
C THR A 756 -14.23 -10.14 22.13
N GLU A 757 -13.61 -11.30 21.87
CA GLU A 757 -13.22 -11.68 20.52
C GLU A 757 -14.43 -12.16 19.73
N ALA A 758 -14.35 -12.01 18.42
CA ALA A 758 -15.32 -12.59 17.50
C ALA A 758 -14.62 -12.99 16.21
N PHE A 759 -15.18 -13.98 15.52
CA PHE A 759 -14.60 -14.58 14.32
C PHE A 759 -15.50 -14.40 13.09
N ASP A 760 -16.58 -13.63 13.22
CA ASP A 760 -17.54 -13.36 12.15
C ASP A 760 -17.00 -12.33 11.15
N VAL A 761 -17.30 -12.54 9.87
CA VAL A 761 -17.08 -11.57 8.77
C VAL A 761 -18.40 -10.91 8.36
N PRO A 762 -18.38 -9.74 7.67
CA PRO A 762 -19.60 -9.15 7.13
C PRO A 762 -20.33 -10.13 6.20
N VAL A 763 -21.65 -10.04 6.13
CA VAL A 763 -22.48 -10.93 5.29
C VAL A 763 -21.97 -10.98 3.85
N ALA A 764 -21.62 -9.83 3.27
CA ALA A 764 -21.06 -9.72 1.92
C ALA A 764 -19.68 -10.37 1.72
N CYS A 765 -19.04 -10.86 2.78
CA CYS A 765 -17.74 -11.54 2.75
C CYS A 765 -17.81 -13.01 3.15
N ARG A 766 -19.00 -13.49 3.55
CA ARG A 766 -19.26 -14.90 3.81
C ARG A 766 -19.26 -15.65 2.49
N ALA A 767 -18.85 -16.92 2.51
CA ALA A 767 -19.15 -17.80 1.40
C ALA A 767 -20.68 -17.90 1.26
N SER A 768 -21.21 -17.89 0.03
CA SER A 768 -22.64 -17.99 -0.20
C SER A 768 -23.22 -19.18 0.55
N ALA A 769 -24.29 -18.94 1.32
CA ALA A 769 -24.93 -20.02 2.07
C ALA A 769 -25.37 -21.10 1.07
N ARG A 770 -25.15 -22.37 1.42
CA ARG A 770 -25.52 -23.47 0.53
C ARG A 770 -27.01 -23.39 0.24
N ALA A 771 -27.39 -23.53 -1.03
CA ALA A 771 -28.79 -23.47 -1.45
C ALA A 771 -29.48 -22.13 -1.13
N ASP A 772 -28.75 -21.02 -1.13
CA ASP A 772 -29.29 -19.66 -1.13
C ASP A 772 -29.71 -19.27 -2.56
N PHE A 773 -30.98 -19.50 -2.92
CA PHE A 773 -31.50 -19.27 -4.27
C PHE A 773 -32.03 -17.84 -4.48
N ASP A 774 -32.16 -17.03 -3.44
CA ASP A 774 -32.59 -15.63 -3.54
C ASP A 774 -31.50 -14.59 -3.22
N GLY A 775 -30.36 -15.03 -2.69
CA GLY A 775 -29.17 -14.22 -2.42
C GLY A 775 -29.26 -13.41 -1.13
N ASP A 776 -30.05 -13.86 -0.15
CA ASP A 776 -30.24 -13.16 1.11
C ASP A 776 -29.23 -13.56 2.20
N GLY A 777 -28.30 -14.45 1.87
CA GLY A 777 -27.29 -14.99 2.76
C GLY A 777 -27.80 -16.13 3.63
N ARG A 778 -28.95 -16.74 3.31
CA ARG A 778 -29.53 -17.89 4.03
C ARG A 778 -29.69 -19.09 3.11
N SER A 779 -29.50 -20.26 3.68
CA SER A 779 -29.91 -21.51 3.05
C SER A 779 -31.43 -21.55 2.90
N ASP A 780 -31.92 -21.81 1.69
CA ASP A 780 -33.34 -21.98 1.41
C ASP A 780 -33.76 -23.44 1.53
N VAL A 781 -34.95 -23.65 2.09
CA VAL A 781 -35.57 -24.97 2.19
C VAL A 781 -35.95 -25.46 0.79
N SER A 782 -35.21 -26.45 0.28
CA SER A 782 -35.25 -26.80 -1.15
C SER A 782 -35.26 -28.30 -1.39
N VAL A 783 -36.02 -28.77 -2.39
CA VAL A 783 -36.04 -30.18 -2.78
C VAL A 783 -36.02 -30.36 -4.29
N TYR A 784 -35.30 -31.38 -4.77
CA TYR A 784 -35.41 -31.88 -6.15
C TYR A 784 -36.29 -33.12 -6.17
N ARG A 785 -37.30 -33.17 -7.04
CA ARG A 785 -38.17 -34.32 -7.24
C ARG A 785 -37.75 -35.11 -8.47
N PRO A 786 -37.06 -36.26 -8.33
CA PRO A 786 -36.51 -36.99 -9.47
C PRO A 786 -37.59 -37.55 -10.41
N SER A 787 -38.78 -37.87 -9.90
CA SER A 787 -39.87 -38.42 -10.71
C SER A 787 -40.45 -37.41 -11.72
N GLU A 788 -40.27 -36.12 -11.47
CA GLU A 788 -40.81 -35.03 -12.29
C GLU A 788 -39.72 -34.21 -13.00
N GLY A 789 -38.48 -34.25 -12.49
CA GLY A 789 -37.40 -33.36 -12.92
C GLY A 789 -37.66 -31.90 -12.51
N ILE A 790 -38.26 -31.70 -11.33
CA ILE A 790 -38.67 -30.38 -10.84
C ILE A 790 -37.97 -30.09 -9.51
N TRP A 791 -37.41 -28.89 -9.41
CA TRP A 791 -36.95 -28.28 -8.17
C TRP A 791 -38.07 -27.47 -7.56
N TYR A 792 -38.21 -27.58 -6.24
CA TYR A 792 -39.13 -26.79 -5.43
C TYR A 792 -38.32 -26.08 -4.34
N PHE A 793 -38.57 -24.79 -4.15
CA PHE A 793 -37.84 -23.94 -3.21
C PHE A 793 -38.85 -23.20 -2.33
N ASP A 794 -38.58 -23.07 -1.04
CA ASP A 794 -39.21 -22.08 -0.18
C ASP A 794 -38.15 -21.07 0.24
N ARG A 795 -38.02 -20.03 -0.59
CA ARG A 795 -36.95 -19.05 -0.46
C ARG A 795 -37.24 -18.11 0.71
N SER A 796 -36.25 -17.89 1.55
CA SER A 796 -36.31 -17.17 2.81
C SER A 796 -36.98 -15.79 2.69
N THR A 797 -36.73 -15.07 1.59
CA THR A 797 -37.30 -13.73 1.31
C THR A 797 -38.18 -13.69 0.07
N ALA A 798 -37.88 -14.51 -0.94
CA ALA A 798 -38.62 -14.56 -2.20
C ALA A 798 -39.80 -15.57 -2.20
N GLY A 799 -39.96 -16.36 -1.15
CA GLY A 799 -41.00 -17.37 -0.96
C GLY A 799 -40.95 -18.51 -1.98
N PHE A 800 -42.07 -19.23 -2.09
CA PHE A 800 -42.18 -20.43 -2.92
C PHE A 800 -41.78 -20.20 -4.39
N GLY A 801 -40.99 -21.13 -4.93
CA GLY A 801 -40.64 -21.23 -6.34
C GLY A 801 -40.63 -22.68 -6.81
N ALA A 802 -40.81 -22.89 -8.11
CA ALA A 802 -40.61 -24.20 -8.73
C ALA A 802 -40.04 -24.04 -10.14
N VAL A 803 -39.02 -24.84 -10.46
CA VAL A 803 -38.34 -24.82 -11.75
C VAL A 803 -38.21 -26.24 -12.27
N ARG A 804 -38.64 -26.48 -13.51
CA ARG A 804 -38.45 -27.77 -14.16
C ARG A 804 -37.07 -27.81 -14.80
N TRP A 805 -36.12 -28.44 -14.11
CA TRP A 805 -34.73 -28.55 -14.54
C TRP A 805 -34.14 -29.90 -14.12
N GLY A 806 -33.97 -30.80 -15.09
CA GLY A 806 -33.46 -32.15 -14.86
C GLY A 806 -34.37 -33.25 -15.40
N LEU A 807 -33.85 -34.47 -15.37
CA LEU A 807 -34.48 -35.72 -15.77
C LEU A 807 -34.38 -36.77 -14.64
N ALA A 808 -35.14 -37.85 -14.78
CA ALA A 808 -35.02 -38.98 -13.88
C ALA A 808 -33.61 -39.60 -14.00
N GLY A 809 -32.91 -39.71 -12.86
CA GLY A 809 -31.54 -40.21 -12.78
C GLY A 809 -30.47 -39.11 -12.73
N ASP A 810 -30.84 -37.85 -12.95
CA ASP A 810 -29.93 -36.71 -12.76
C ASP A 810 -29.68 -36.46 -11.26
N VAL A 811 -28.47 -36.01 -10.96
CA VAL A 811 -27.98 -35.73 -9.60
C VAL A 811 -27.99 -34.21 -9.37
N PRO A 812 -28.69 -33.68 -8.35
CA PRO A 812 -28.69 -32.24 -8.06
C PRO A 812 -27.31 -31.78 -7.56
N VAL A 813 -26.74 -30.75 -8.18
CA VAL A 813 -25.40 -30.20 -7.87
C VAL A 813 -25.40 -28.66 -7.91
N PRO A 814 -26.28 -28.02 -7.13
CA PRO A 814 -26.44 -26.58 -7.18
C PRO A 814 -25.20 -25.86 -6.63
N GLY A 815 -24.91 -24.67 -7.15
CA GLY A 815 -23.75 -23.85 -6.81
C GLY A 815 -23.81 -22.53 -7.55
N ASP A 816 -23.04 -21.53 -7.14
CA ASP A 816 -22.97 -20.22 -7.82
C ASP A 816 -21.93 -20.28 -8.95
N PHE A 817 -22.33 -20.62 -10.18
CA PHE A 817 -21.40 -20.81 -11.31
C PHE A 817 -21.13 -19.53 -12.09
N ASP A 818 -21.89 -18.45 -11.88
CA ASP A 818 -21.70 -17.17 -12.58
C ASP A 818 -21.20 -16.02 -11.68
N GLY A 819 -21.15 -16.24 -10.37
CA GLY A 819 -20.59 -15.36 -9.34
C GLY A 819 -21.52 -14.21 -9.02
N ASP A 820 -22.83 -14.46 -8.99
CA ASP A 820 -23.85 -13.46 -8.65
C ASP A 820 -24.32 -13.54 -7.18
N ASP A 821 -23.62 -14.34 -6.37
CA ASP A 821 -23.88 -14.66 -4.97
C ASP A 821 -25.19 -15.44 -4.75
N LYS A 822 -25.80 -15.98 -5.81
CA LYS A 822 -26.96 -16.86 -5.71
C LYS A 822 -26.62 -18.24 -6.19
N THR A 823 -27.27 -19.21 -5.56
CA THR A 823 -27.18 -20.60 -5.96
C THR A 823 -27.89 -20.80 -7.31
N ASP A 824 -27.16 -21.27 -8.31
CA ASP A 824 -27.74 -21.71 -9.57
C ASP A 824 -28.37 -23.09 -9.44
N VAL A 825 -29.42 -23.32 -10.22
CA VAL A 825 -30.02 -24.65 -10.35
C VAL A 825 -29.19 -25.48 -11.33
N ALA A 826 -28.49 -26.49 -10.81
CA ALA A 826 -27.62 -27.33 -11.63
C ALA A 826 -27.82 -28.83 -11.37
N ILE A 827 -27.63 -29.62 -12.43
CA ILE A 827 -27.72 -31.08 -12.39
C ILE A 827 -26.50 -31.72 -13.07
N PHE A 828 -26.09 -32.87 -12.54
CA PHE A 828 -25.08 -33.74 -13.11
C PHE A 828 -25.74 -35.01 -13.66
N ARG A 829 -25.48 -35.33 -14.92
CA ARG A 829 -26.07 -36.47 -15.63
C ARG A 829 -25.03 -37.58 -15.82
N PRO A 830 -25.09 -38.67 -15.05
CA PRO A 830 -24.02 -39.68 -15.01
C PRO A 830 -24.08 -40.74 -16.15
N ASN A 831 -24.54 -40.39 -17.36
CA ASN A 831 -24.85 -41.38 -18.42
C ASN A 831 -23.70 -41.58 -19.43
N ASP A 832 -23.50 -42.82 -19.89
CA ASP A 832 -22.60 -43.19 -21.01
C ASP A 832 -23.34 -43.11 -22.36
N ASP A 833 -23.77 -41.92 -22.77
CA ASP A 833 -24.49 -41.74 -24.04
C ASP A 833 -23.60 -41.28 -25.21
N GLY A 834 -22.29 -41.13 -24.96
CA GLY A 834 -21.29 -40.85 -25.99
C GLY A 834 -21.43 -39.49 -26.69
N GLY A 835 -22.22 -38.55 -26.16
CA GLY A 835 -22.41 -37.25 -26.80
C GLY A 835 -23.11 -36.13 -26.00
N SER A 836 -23.63 -36.39 -24.80
CA SER A 836 -24.24 -35.34 -23.97
C SER A 836 -23.25 -34.75 -22.95
N PRO A 837 -23.34 -33.45 -22.63
CA PRO A 837 -22.58 -32.88 -21.52
C PRO A 837 -23.04 -33.46 -20.17
N ASP A 838 -22.15 -33.51 -19.19
CA ASP A 838 -22.45 -34.10 -17.88
C ASP A 838 -23.06 -33.07 -16.91
N LEU A 839 -22.57 -31.83 -16.92
CA LEU A 839 -23.04 -30.77 -16.02
C LEU A 839 -23.92 -29.77 -16.78
N TYR A 840 -25.14 -29.56 -16.29
CA TYR A 840 -26.10 -28.61 -16.86
C TYR A 840 -26.49 -27.58 -15.81
N ILE A 841 -26.39 -26.30 -16.16
CA ILE A 841 -26.55 -25.17 -15.25
C ILE A 841 -27.65 -24.26 -15.81
N LEU A 842 -28.56 -23.85 -14.95
CA LEU A 842 -29.50 -22.77 -15.21
C LEU A 842 -29.14 -21.60 -14.29
N ARG A 843 -28.59 -20.55 -14.89
CA ARG A 843 -28.07 -19.39 -14.18
C ARG A 843 -29.18 -18.59 -13.51
N SER A 844 -28.95 -18.20 -12.27
CA SER A 844 -29.87 -17.43 -11.44
C SER A 844 -29.96 -15.96 -11.94
N SER A 845 -28.85 -15.41 -12.43
CA SER A 845 -28.70 -14.00 -12.83
C SER A 845 -29.54 -13.60 -14.04
N ASP A 846 -29.63 -14.48 -15.04
CA ASP A 846 -30.26 -14.19 -16.34
C ASP A 846 -31.19 -15.31 -16.86
N SER A 847 -31.34 -16.40 -16.09
CA SER A 847 -32.13 -17.59 -16.49
C SER A 847 -31.65 -18.24 -17.79
N THR A 848 -30.38 -18.05 -18.17
CA THR A 848 -29.81 -18.67 -19.36
C THR A 848 -29.28 -20.07 -19.08
N PHE A 849 -29.28 -20.87 -20.13
CA PHE A 849 -28.82 -22.25 -20.11
C PHE A 849 -27.31 -22.33 -20.38
N GLY A 850 -26.58 -22.99 -19.48
CA GLY A 850 -25.18 -23.38 -19.67
C GLY A 850 -24.98 -24.89 -19.51
N PHE A 851 -23.91 -25.42 -20.12
CA PHE A 851 -23.48 -26.80 -19.90
C PHE A 851 -21.96 -26.94 -19.98
N ILE A 852 -21.43 -27.93 -19.27
CA ILE A 852 -20.01 -28.26 -19.25
C ILE A 852 -19.88 -29.77 -19.50
N PRO A 853 -19.22 -30.21 -20.60
CA PRO A 853 -18.89 -31.61 -20.81
C PRO A 853 -17.74 -31.99 -19.87
N TRP A 854 -18.05 -32.62 -18.73
CA TRP A 854 -17.11 -32.85 -17.65
C TRP A 854 -17.44 -34.10 -16.83
N GLY A 855 -16.63 -35.14 -16.96
CA GLY A 855 -16.78 -36.36 -16.16
C GLY A 855 -16.92 -37.61 -17.01
N SER A 856 -17.28 -38.70 -16.35
CA SER A 856 -17.47 -40.02 -16.94
C SER A 856 -18.42 -40.84 -16.07
N THR A 857 -18.98 -41.91 -16.63
CA THR A 857 -19.86 -42.82 -15.89
C THR A 857 -19.17 -43.35 -14.63
N GLY A 858 -19.82 -43.18 -13.48
CA GLY A 858 -19.33 -43.61 -12.17
C GLY A 858 -18.63 -42.52 -11.35
N ASP A 859 -18.29 -41.38 -11.96
CA ASP A 859 -17.77 -40.21 -11.26
C ASP A 859 -18.83 -39.62 -10.31
N ILE A 860 -18.37 -38.96 -9.24
CA ILE A 860 -19.20 -38.33 -8.22
C ILE A 860 -18.99 -36.81 -8.32
N PRO A 861 -20.03 -36.00 -8.57
CA PRO A 861 -19.87 -34.56 -8.66
C PRO A 861 -19.59 -33.95 -7.28
N VAL A 862 -18.69 -32.98 -7.24
CA VAL A 862 -18.19 -32.34 -6.00
C VAL A 862 -17.94 -30.84 -6.23
N VAL A 863 -18.86 -30.18 -6.93
CA VAL A 863 -18.78 -28.76 -7.27
C VAL A 863 -18.58 -27.90 -6.01
N ALA A 864 -17.62 -26.98 -6.09
CA ALA A 864 -17.24 -26.03 -5.04
C ALA A 864 -16.27 -25.00 -5.63
N ASP A 865 -16.03 -23.89 -4.94
CA ASP A 865 -15.01 -22.91 -5.34
C ASP A 865 -13.62 -23.42 -4.96
N HIS A 866 -12.92 -24.10 -5.87
CA HIS A 866 -11.59 -24.67 -5.65
C HIS A 866 -10.45 -23.72 -6.05
N ASP A 867 -10.72 -22.69 -6.85
CA ASP A 867 -9.71 -21.72 -7.29
C ASP A 867 -9.75 -20.37 -6.54
N GLY A 868 -10.80 -20.13 -5.76
CA GLY A 868 -11.00 -18.99 -4.86
C GLY A 868 -11.51 -17.74 -5.56
N ASP A 869 -12.10 -17.87 -6.75
CA ASP A 869 -12.63 -16.73 -7.50
C ASP A 869 -14.07 -16.34 -7.09
N GLY A 870 -14.63 -17.03 -6.10
CA GLY A 870 -15.99 -16.83 -5.61
C GLY A 870 -17.05 -17.61 -6.40
N ARG A 871 -16.66 -18.40 -7.41
CA ARG A 871 -17.57 -19.21 -8.22
C ARG A 871 -17.38 -20.70 -7.96
N SER A 872 -18.45 -21.45 -8.14
CA SER A 872 -18.41 -22.90 -8.10
C SER A 872 -17.73 -23.45 -9.35
N ASP A 873 -16.67 -24.23 -9.14
CA ASP A 873 -15.98 -24.95 -10.19
C ASP A 873 -16.72 -26.23 -10.59
N ALA A 874 -16.61 -26.60 -11.86
CA ALA A 874 -17.02 -27.92 -12.31
C ALA A 874 -16.01 -28.96 -11.80
N ALA A 875 -16.41 -29.76 -10.82
CA ALA A 875 -15.53 -30.73 -10.18
C ALA A 875 -16.17 -32.12 -10.03
N ILE A 876 -15.37 -33.16 -10.23
CA ILE A 876 -15.74 -34.57 -10.01
C ILE A 876 -14.68 -35.30 -9.19
N PHE A 877 -15.10 -36.31 -8.42
CA PHE A 877 -14.25 -37.33 -7.83
C PHE A 877 -14.45 -38.64 -8.58
N ARG A 878 -13.35 -39.27 -9.00
CA ARG A 878 -13.35 -40.55 -9.69
C ARG A 878 -12.97 -41.68 -8.75
N PRO A 879 -13.92 -42.51 -8.28
CA PRO A 879 -13.63 -43.56 -7.30
C PRO A 879 -12.66 -44.64 -7.81
N SER A 880 -12.61 -44.87 -9.13
CA SER A 880 -11.72 -45.89 -9.72
C SER A 880 -10.24 -45.52 -9.62
N THR A 881 -9.91 -44.23 -9.53
CA THR A 881 -8.54 -43.72 -9.42
C THR A 881 -8.28 -43.02 -8.09
N GLY A 882 -9.32 -42.66 -7.34
CA GLY A 882 -9.23 -41.86 -6.13
C GLY A 882 -8.86 -40.40 -6.39
N VAL A 883 -9.11 -39.86 -7.59
CA VAL A 883 -8.61 -38.54 -8.01
C VAL A 883 -9.77 -37.56 -8.19
N PHE A 884 -9.58 -36.33 -7.71
CA PHE A 884 -10.44 -35.19 -8.00
C PHE A 884 -9.99 -34.52 -9.31
N TRP A 885 -10.95 -34.13 -10.13
CA TRP A 885 -10.75 -33.40 -11.39
C TRP A 885 -11.59 -32.13 -11.35
N VAL A 886 -10.93 -30.99 -11.49
CA VAL A 886 -11.53 -29.65 -11.42
C VAL A 886 -11.29 -28.93 -12.74
N LEU A 887 -12.31 -28.23 -13.24
CA LEU A 887 -12.19 -27.26 -14.30
C LEU A 887 -12.39 -25.87 -13.69
N ARG A 888 -11.31 -25.08 -13.63
CA ARG A 888 -11.28 -23.78 -12.96
C ARG A 888 -12.19 -22.75 -13.64
N SER A 889 -13.01 -22.04 -12.89
CA SER A 889 -13.85 -20.93 -13.34
C SER A 889 -13.03 -19.72 -13.76
N ILE A 890 -11.89 -19.47 -13.11
CA ILE A 890 -11.09 -18.26 -13.36
C ILE A 890 -10.49 -18.20 -14.77
N ASP A 891 -10.09 -19.35 -15.32
CA ASP A 891 -9.38 -19.41 -16.61
C ASP A 891 -9.74 -20.61 -17.50
N GLY A 892 -10.61 -21.51 -17.04
CA GLY A 892 -11.02 -22.71 -17.78
C GLY A 892 -9.93 -23.79 -17.86
N ALA A 893 -8.84 -23.68 -17.09
CA ALA A 893 -7.78 -24.69 -17.10
C ALA A 893 -8.13 -25.88 -16.19
N PRO A 894 -7.84 -27.13 -16.61
CA PRO A 894 -8.08 -28.30 -15.78
C PRO A 894 -6.99 -28.48 -14.71
N PHE A 895 -7.39 -28.94 -13.52
CA PHE A 895 -6.53 -29.29 -12.40
C PHE A 895 -6.93 -30.64 -11.78
N THR A 896 -5.97 -31.38 -11.21
CA THR A 896 -6.24 -32.69 -10.58
C THR A 896 -5.56 -32.84 -9.24
N SER A 897 -6.23 -33.49 -8.29
CA SER A 897 -5.61 -33.86 -7.00
C SER A 897 -4.66 -35.05 -7.12
N ARG A 898 -3.89 -35.30 -6.06
CA ARG A 898 -3.27 -36.62 -5.83
C ARG A 898 -4.35 -37.68 -5.51
N PRO A 899 -4.06 -38.98 -5.71
CA PRO A 899 -4.98 -40.05 -5.34
C PRO A 899 -5.24 -40.14 -3.83
N PHE A 900 -6.51 -40.29 -3.45
CA PHE A 900 -6.97 -40.48 -2.07
C PHE A 900 -7.40 -41.92 -1.78
N PRO A 901 -7.23 -42.39 -0.53
CA PRO A 901 -7.76 -43.67 -0.08
C PRO A 901 -9.24 -43.53 0.33
N GLY A 902 -10.15 -44.24 -0.35
CA GLY A 902 -11.57 -44.32 0.01
C GLY A 902 -12.51 -43.89 -1.11
N THR A 903 -13.80 -43.76 -0.80
CA THR A 903 -14.86 -43.56 -1.82
C THR A 903 -15.88 -42.47 -1.51
N ILE A 904 -15.86 -41.86 -0.32
CA ILE A 904 -16.79 -40.79 0.07
C ILE A 904 -16.03 -39.46 -0.02
N PRO A 905 -16.14 -38.72 -1.13
CA PRO A 905 -15.47 -37.44 -1.26
C PRO A 905 -16.11 -36.39 -0.34
N VAL A 906 -15.29 -35.45 0.14
CA VAL A 906 -15.69 -34.26 0.88
C VAL A 906 -14.91 -33.07 0.32
N THR A 907 -15.59 -31.93 0.13
CA THR A 907 -14.99 -30.69 -0.36
C THR A 907 -15.51 -29.48 0.42
N GLY A 908 -14.68 -28.44 0.52
CA GLY A 908 -15.01 -27.14 1.11
C GLY A 908 -13.80 -26.52 1.80
N ASP A 909 -13.94 -25.27 2.26
CA ASP A 909 -12.85 -24.43 2.80
C ASP A 909 -12.53 -24.76 4.27
N PHE A 910 -11.71 -25.77 4.50
CA PHE A 910 -11.28 -26.22 5.84
C PHE A 910 -10.16 -25.35 6.44
N ASP A 911 -9.42 -24.59 5.63
CA ASP A 911 -8.29 -23.77 6.12
C ASP A 911 -8.53 -22.25 6.12
N GLY A 912 -9.66 -21.80 5.59
CA GLY A 912 -10.16 -20.43 5.61
C GLY A 912 -9.47 -19.50 4.62
N ASP A 913 -8.93 -20.03 3.53
CA ASP A 913 -8.27 -19.24 2.48
C ASP A 913 -9.23 -18.83 1.34
N GLY A 914 -10.51 -19.20 1.45
CA GLY A 914 -11.54 -18.94 0.44
C GLY A 914 -11.54 -19.95 -0.69
N ARG A 915 -10.72 -21.01 -0.65
CA ARG A 915 -10.72 -22.11 -1.61
C ARG A 915 -11.23 -23.37 -0.94
N SER A 916 -11.78 -24.26 -1.76
CA SER A 916 -12.29 -25.55 -1.30
C SER A 916 -11.24 -26.63 -1.42
N GLU A 917 -11.01 -27.35 -0.33
CA GLU A 917 -10.05 -28.45 -0.31
C GLU A 917 -10.62 -29.75 -0.88
N PHE A 918 -9.69 -30.66 -1.19
CA PHE A 918 -10.02 -32.04 -1.53
C PHE A 918 -9.88 -32.93 -0.30
N GLY A 919 -10.86 -33.80 -0.09
CA GLY A 919 -10.73 -34.85 0.90
C GLY A 919 -11.61 -36.06 0.70
N VAL A 920 -11.29 -37.13 1.43
CA VAL A 920 -12.11 -38.34 1.48
C VAL A 920 -12.34 -38.75 2.93
N PHE A 921 -13.58 -39.13 3.23
CA PHE A 921 -13.93 -39.79 4.50
C PHE A 921 -13.97 -41.31 4.29
N SER A 922 -13.28 -42.06 5.14
CA SER A 922 -13.23 -43.51 5.07
C SER A 922 -13.02 -44.12 6.45
N ASN A 923 -13.94 -45.00 6.87
CA ASN A 923 -13.84 -45.75 8.13
C ASN A 923 -13.63 -44.86 9.40
N GLY A 924 -14.21 -43.66 9.46
CA GLY A 924 -13.99 -42.74 10.60
C GLY A 924 -12.74 -41.87 10.50
N GLN A 925 -12.03 -41.91 9.37
CA GLN A 925 -10.85 -41.10 9.11
C GLN A 925 -11.11 -40.11 7.98
N TRP A 926 -10.62 -38.88 8.15
CA TRP A 926 -10.61 -37.84 7.14
C TRP A 926 -9.21 -37.76 6.53
N PHE A 927 -9.14 -37.78 5.21
CA PHE A 927 -7.92 -37.55 4.45
C PHE A 927 -8.11 -36.25 3.68
N LEU A 928 -7.44 -35.17 4.08
CA LEU A 928 -7.58 -33.84 3.46
C LEU A 928 -6.29 -33.40 2.77
N SER A 929 -6.39 -32.59 1.72
CA SER A 929 -5.25 -31.94 1.08
C SER A 929 -5.51 -30.45 0.92
N LEU A 930 -4.77 -29.64 1.68
CA LEU A 930 -5.01 -28.22 1.87
C LEU A 930 -4.49 -27.35 0.71
N SER A 931 -5.28 -26.38 0.25
CA SER A 931 -4.94 -25.36 -0.74
C SER A 931 -3.73 -24.53 -0.32
N SER A 932 -3.66 -24.12 0.96
CA SER A 932 -2.55 -23.40 1.57
C SER A 932 -1.19 -24.12 1.50
N SER A 933 -1.23 -25.45 1.32
CA SER A 933 -0.04 -26.29 1.11
C SER A 933 0.30 -26.56 -0.35
N ALA A 934 -0.36 -25.87 -1.30
CA ALA A 934 -0.38 -26.20 -2.72
C ALA A 934 -0.75 -27.67 -2.99
N HIS A 935 -1.63 -28.24 -2.14
CA HIS A 935 -1.99 -29.67 -2.13
C HIS A 935 -0.78 -30.63 -2.04
N SER A 936 0.33 -30.16 -1.46
CA SER A 936 1.57 -30.93 -1.37
C SER A 936 1.66 -31.81 -0.12
N SER A 937 0.87 -31.53 0.93
CA SER A 937 0.75 -32.32 2.15
C SER A 937 -0.67 -32.88 2.33
N GLY A 938 -0.77 -34.06 2.94
CA GLY A 938 -2.05 -34.72 3.27
C GLY A 938 -2.24 -34.76 4.78
N LEU A 939 -3.34 -34.20 5.28
CA LEU A 939 -3.74 -34.26 6.68
C LEU A 939 -4.60 -35.52 6.90
N ILE A 940 -4.29 -36.30 7.93
CA ILE A 940 -5.11 -37.47 8.32
C ILE A 940 -5.67 -37.20 9.71
N GLU A 941 -6.99 -37.12 9.81
CA GLU A 941 -7.68 -36.84 11.07
C GLU A 941 -8.62 -37.98 11.45
N ASN A 942 -8.48 -38.46 12.69
CA ASN A 942 -9.32 -39.53 13.22
C ASN A 942 -10.54 -38.91 13.91
N TRP A 943 -11.63 -38.74 13.17
CA TRP A 943 -12.84 -38.10 13.66
C TRP A 943 -14.10 -38.75 13.08
N GLY A 944 -14.76 -39.58 13.89
CA GLY A 944 -15.97 -40.34 13.52
C GLY A 944 -15.76 -41.85 13.57
N ILE A 945 -16.77 -42.60 13.11
CA ILE A 945 -16.71 -44.06 12.92
C ILE A 945 -17.21 -44.45 11.52
N ASN A 946 -17.00 -45.71 11.12
CA ASN A 946 -17.35 -46.22 9.79
C ASN A 946 -18.84 -46.06 9.40
N ALA A 947 -19.75 -45.97 10.37
CA ALA A 947 -21.19 -45.82 10.11
C ALA A 947 -21.64 -44.36 10.04
N ASP A 948 -20.77 -43.40 10.34
CA ASP A 948 -21.14 -41.99 10.34
C ASP A 948 -21.10 -41.40 8.91
N LEU A 949 -21.94 -40.41 8.64
CA LEU A 949 -21.98 -39.65 7.39
C LEU A 949 -21.21 -38.34 7.56
N PRO A 950 -20.27 -37.97 6.67
CA PRO A 950 -19.58 -36.70 6.76
C PRO A 950 -20.51 -35.53 6.41
N VAL A 951 -20.51 -34.49 7.23
CA VAL A 951 -21.33 -33.28 7.12
C VAL A 951 -20.51 -32.04 7.48
N PRO A 952 -19.31 -31.85 6.88
CA PRO A 952 -18.41 -30.76 7.25
C PRO A 952 -19.11 -29.42 6.98
N ALA A 953 -18.97 -28.44 7.86
CA ALA A 953 -19.61 -27.14 7.69
C ALA A 953 -19.03 -26.15 8.71
N ASP A 954 -19.18 -24.85 8.52
CA ASP A 954 -18.75 -23.85 9.50
C ASP A 954 -19.81 -23.70 10.61
N TYR A 955 -19.77 -24.55 11.65
CA TYR A 955 -20.77 -24.52 12.73
C TYR A 955 -20.46 -23.47 13.80
N ASP A 956 -19.25 -22.90 13.81
CA ASP A 956 -18.84 -21.89 14.80
C ASP A 956 -18.73 -20.46 14.26
N GLY A 957 -18.79 -20.31 12.94
CA GLY A 957 -18.85 -19.05 12.19
C GLY A 957 -17.49 -18.41 12.03
N ASP A 958 -16.40 -19.19 12.04
CA ASP A 958 -15.02 -18.69 11.93
C ASP A 958 -14.51 -18.58 10.48
N GLY A 959 -15.39 -18.88 9.51
CA GLY A 959 -15.09 -18.85 8.09
C GLY A 959 -14.34 -20.09 7.61
N ARG A 960 -14.24 -21.15 8.44
CA ARG A 960 -13.63 -22.45 8.07
C ARG A 960 -14.63 -23.57 8.31
N LEU A 961 -14.54 -24.60 7.48
CA LEU A 961 -15.33 -25.81 7.69
C LEU A 961 -14.79 -26.62 8.86
N ASP A 962 -15.70 -27.00 9.75
CA ASP A 962 -15.44 -27.94 10.82
C ASP A 962 -15.45 -29.39 10.34
N LEU A 963 -14.69 -30.25 11.02
CA LEU A 963 -14.79 -31.69 10.83
C LEU A 963 -16.05 -32.18 11.56
N ALA A 964 -17.10 -32.52 10.81
CA ALA A 964 -18.36 -32.94 11.40
C ALA A 964 -18.92 -34.21 10.77
N VAL A 965 -19.52 -35.06 11.60
CA VAL A 965 -20.19 -36.29 11.17
C VAL A 965 -21.58 -36.44 11.80
N PHE A 966 -22.55 -36.97 11.05
CA PHE A 966 -23.88 -37.35 11.52
C PHE A 966 -23.96 -38.86 11.68
N ARG A 967 -24.43 -39.35 12.83
CA ARG A 967 -24.59 -40.77 13.12
C ARG A 967 -26.02 -41.22 12.82
N PRO A 968 -26.25 -42.01 11.75
CA PRO A 968 -27.61 -42.39 11.35
C PRO A 968 -28.30 -43.35 12.33
N SER A 969 -27.56 -44.04 13.19
CA SER A 969 -28.16 -45.00 14.14
C SER A 969 -28.92 -44.33 15.28
N ASP A 970 -28.59 -43.09 15.63
CA ASP A 970 -29.16 -42.38 16.78
C ASP A 970 -29.49 -40.90 16.53
N GLY A 971 -29.12 -40.34 15.36
CA GLY A 971 -29.41 -38.95 15.02
C GLY A 971 -28.47 -37.93 15.67
N THR A 972 -27.28 -38.35 16.12
CA THR A 972 -26.31 -37.47 16.78
C THR A 972 -25.30 -36.89 15.79
N TRP A 973 -25.06 -35.59 15.89
CA TRP A 973 -23.99 -34.88 15.20
C TRP A 973 -22.76 -34.79 16.10
N TYR A 974 -21.58 -35.02 15.55
CA TYR A 974 -20.29 -34.86 16.23
C TYR A 974 -19.46 -33.83 15.47
N VAL A 975 -19.12 -32.73 16.12
CA VAL A 975 -18.45 -31.58 15.49
C VAL A 975 -17.12 -31.33 16.19
N ARG A 976 -16.05 -31.22 15.41
CA ARG A 976 -14.75 -30.72 15.86
C ARG A 976 -14.51 -29.38 15.19
N GLN A 977 -14.55 -28.34 16.02
CA GLN A 977 -14.47 -26.95 15.61
C GLN A 977 -13.05 -26.58 15.15
N SER A 978 -12.95 -25.90 14.02
CA SER A 978 -11.75 -25.28 13.44
C SER A 978 -11.09 -24.31 14.43
N SER A 979 -11.89 -23.52 15.15
CA SER A 979 -11.42 -22.57 16.17
C SER A 979 -10.89 -23.22 17.45
N GLY A 980 -11.13 -24.53 17.61
CA GLY A 980 -10.67 -25.36 18.72
C GLY A 980 -11.78 -25.75 19.69
N GLY A 981 -12.18 -27.02 19.66
CA GLY A 981 -13.21 -27.57 20.54
C GLY A 981 -13.85 -28.82 19.95
N ASN A 982 -14.38 -29.70 20.79
CA ASN A 982 -15.09 -30.90 20.36
C ASN A 982 -16.47 -30.93 21.04
N GLY A 983 -17.52 -31.13 20.25
CA GLY A 983 -18.90 -31.16 20.72
C GLY A 983 -19.73 -32.26 20.06
N TYR A 984 -20.92 -32.49 20.62
CA TYR A 984 -21.96 -33.30 19.98
C TYR A 984 -23.32 -32.64 20.16
N ILE A 985 -24.19 -32.79 19.17
CA ILE A 985 -25.53 -32.22 19.13
C ILE A 985 -26.50 -33.38 18.87
N ARG A 986 -27.46 -33.60 19.78
CA ARG A 986 -28.52 -34.60 19.59
C ARG A 986 -29.70 -33.95 18.89
N PHE A 987 -29.68 -33.98 17.56
CA PHE A 987 -30.71 -33.36 16.74
C PHE A 987 -30.98 -34.20 15.49
N GLY A 988 -31.87 -35.18 15.65
CA GLY A 988 -32.21 -36.15 14.62
C GLY A 988 -32.76 -37.43 15.25
N ALA A 989 -33.08 -38.40 14.41
CA ALA A 989 -33.44 -39.76 14.76
C ALA A 989 -32.91 -40.75 13.71
N ALA A 990 -33.05 -42.04 14.00
CA ALA A 990 -32.66 -43.07 13.05
C ALA A 990 -33.48 -42.99 11.76
N GLY A 991 -32.79 -42.96 10.61
CA GLY A 991 -33.39 -42.83 9.28
C GLY A 991 -33.52 -41.40 8.74
N ASP A 992 -33.13 -40.40 9.53
CA ASP A 992 -33.10 -39.01 9.08
C ASP A 992 -31.96 -38.75 8.09
N VAL A 993 -32.20 -37.86 7.13
CA VAL A 993 -31.19 -37.36 6.20
C VAL A 993 -30.64 -36.03 6.70
N PRO A 994 -29.32 -35.89 6.98
CA PRO A 994 -28.74 -34.63 7.42
C PRO A 994 -28.68 -33.62 6.26
N VAL A 995 -29.12 -32.39 6.51
CA VAL A 995 -29.23 -31.30 5.52
C VAL A 995 -28.76 -29.96 6.12
N PRO A 996 -27.50 -29.87 6.57
CA PRO A 996 -27.01 -28.70 7.28
C PRO A 996 -26.93 -27.47 6.35
N GLY A 997 -27.35 -26.31 6.84
CA GLY A 997 -27.36 -25.02 6.13
C GLY A 997 -27.51 -23.86 7.11
N ASP A 998 -27.18 -22.63 6.71
CA ASP A 998 -27.36 -21.43 7.53
C ASP A 998 -28.78 -20.86 7.30
N PHE A 999 -29.78 -21.34 8.04
CA PHE A 999 -31.19 -21.00 7.77
C PHE A 999 -31.65 -19.72 8.50
N ASP A 1000 -30.84 -19.17 9.41
CA ASP A 1000 -31.14 -17.91 10.09
C ASP A 1000 -30.24 -16.72 9.67
N GLY A 1001 -29.23 -17.00 8.85
CA GLY A 1001 -28.33 -16.01 8.25
C GLY A 1001 -27.32 -15.45 9.25
N ASP A 1002 -27.04 -16.17 10.34
CA ASP A 1002 -26.09 -15.71 11.35
C ASP A 1002 -24.63 -15.97 10.97
N GLY A 1003 -24.39 -16.72 9.90
CA GLY A 1003 -23.08 -17.09 9.40
C GLY A 1003 -22.57 -18.40 10.00
N ARG A 1004 -23.38 -19.09 10.79
CA ARG A 1004 -23.11 -20.44 11.28
C ARG A 1004 -24.04 -21.41 10.59
N VAL A 1005 -23.49 -22.56 10.25
CA VAL A 1005 -24.30 -23.63 9.70
C VAL A 1005 -25.12 -24.28 10.80
N ASP A 1006 -26.44 -24.37 10.56
CA ASP A 1006 -27.38 -25.01 11.45
C ASP A 1006 -27.43 -26.52 11.24
N THR A 1007 -27.59 -27.26 12.33
CA THR A 1007 -27.93 -28.69 12.24
C THR A 1007 -29.39 -28.84 11.80
N ALA A 1008 -29.64 -29.54 10.69
CA ALA A 1008 -30.98 -29.81 10.19
C ALA A 1008 -31.11 -31.21 9.61
N VAL A 1009 -32.32 -31.77 9.70
CA VAL A 1009 -32.65 -33.11 9.19
C VAL A 1009 -33.93 -33.10 8.37
N TYR A 1010 -33.95 -33.93 7.32
CA TYR A 1010 -35.11 -34.20 6.49
C TYR A 1010 -35.66 -35.60 6.78
N ARG A 1011 -36.96 -35.68 7.05
CA ARG A 1011 -37.68 -36.93 7.36
C ARG A 1011 -39.03 -36.94 6.65
N GLU A 1012 -39.17 -37.83 5.66
CA GLU A 1012 -40.45 -38.12 4.98
C GLU A 1012 -41.23 -36.87 4.48
N GLY A 1013 -40.53 -35.84 3.98
CA GLY A 1013 -41.17 -34.59 3.54
C GLY A 1013 -41.15 -33.44 4.54
N ILE A 1014 -40.64 -33.67 5.75
CA ILE A 1014 -40.58 -32.69 6.84
C ILE A 1014 -39.13 -32.30 7.12
N TRP A 1015 -38.89 -31.00 7.18
CA TRP A 1015 -37.66 -30.37 7.63
C TRP A 1015 -37.74 -30.08 9.12
N TYR A 1016 -36.70 -30.48 9.85
CA TYR A 1016 -36.48 -30.11 11.24
C TYR A 1016 -35.14 -29.35 11.27
N ILE A 1017 -35.16 -28.08 11.67
CA ILE A 1017 -34.01 -27.19 11.59
C ILE A 1017 -33.74 -26.63 12.98
N ASN A 1018 -32.55 -26.85 13.52
CA ASN A 1018 -32.13 -26.30 14.80
C ASN A 1018 -31.24 -25.08 14.57
N ARG A 1019 -31.89 -23.91 14.46
CA ARG A 1019 -31.23 -22.65 14.11
C ARG A 1019 -30.40 -22.13 15.27
N SER A 1020 -29.15 -21.79 14.99
CA SER A 1020 -28.08 -21.39 15.90
C SER A 1020 -28.49 -20.23 16.81
N THR A 1021 -29.25 -19.26 16.29
CA THR A 1021 -29.71 -18.08 17.03
C THR A 1021 -31.23 -17.92 17.07
N ALA A 1022 -31.95 -18.55 16.15
CA ALA A 1022 -33.41 -18.42 16.03
C ALA A 1022 -34.21 -19.62 16.57
N GLY A 1023 -33.57 -20.64 17.15
CA GLY A 1023 -34.22 -21.82 17.72
C GLY A 1023 -34.85 -22.76 16.69
N ILE A 1024 -35.58 -23.77 17.15
CA ILE A 1024 -36.06 -24.87 16.29
C ILE A 1024 -37.20 -24.42 15.35
N SER A 1025 -37.08 -24.74 14.06
CA SER A 1025 -38.12 -24.66 13.05
C SER A 1025 -38.52 -26.08 12.59
N ILE A 1026 -39.81 -26.29 12.34
CA ILE A 1026 -40.34 -27.54 11.76
C ILE A 1026 -41.27 -27.17 10.61
N GLN A 1027 -40.98 -27.69 9.43
CA GLN A 1027 -41.68 -27.30 8.21
C GLN A 1027 -41.96 -28.50 7.31
N GLN A 1028 -43.22 -28.67 6.89
CA GLN A 1028 -43.56 -29.63 5.84
C GLN A 1028 -43.23 -29.01 4.48
N PHE A 1029 -42.17 -29.48 3.84
CA PHE A 1029 -41.76 -29.02 2.51
C PHE A 1029 -41.09 -30.14 1.71
N GLY A 1030 -41.91 -30.85 0.92
CA GLY A 1030 -41.50 -31.98 0.08
C GLY A 1030 -42.27 -33.27 0.38
N LEU A 1031 -41.85 -34.33 -0.29
CA LEU A 1031 -42.37 -35.69 -0.18
C LEU A 1031 -41.25 -36.66 0.23
N ALA A 1032 -41.59 -37.83 0.78
CA ALA A 1032 -40.59 -38.84 1.16
C ALA A 1032 -39.66 -39.29 0.01
N SER A 1033 -40.06 -39.11 -1.25
CA SER A 1033 -39.27 -39.43 -2.44
C SER A 1033 -38.42 -38.26 -2.97
N ASP A 1034 -38.56 -37.06 -2.41
CA ASP A 1034 -37.82 -35.89 -2.85
C ASP A 1034 -36.39 -35.92 -2.25
N LEU A 1035 -35.42 -35.39 -3.01
CA LEU A 1035 -34.05 -35.21 -2.55
C LEU A 1035 -33.92 -33.81 -1.95
N ALA A 1036 -33.66 -33.72 -0.65
CA ALA A 1036 -33.47 -32.47 0.06
C ALA A 1036 -32.12 -31.83 -0.25
N VAL A 1037 -32.10 -30.50 -0.36
CA VAL A 1037 -30.94 -29.65 -0.68
C VAL A 1037 -30.90 -28.49 0.33
N PRO A 1038 -29.76 -28.20 0.98
CA PRO A 1038 -28.41 -28.67 0.69
C PRO A 1038 -28.12 -30.06 1.26
N ASN A 1039 -27.30 -30.84 0.55
CA ASN A 1039 -26.87 -32.14 1.02
C ASN A 1039 -25.42 -32.41 0.59
N TYR A 1040 -24.52 -32.59 1.56
CA TYR A 1040 -23.11 -32.98 1.34
C TYR A 1040 -22.99 -34.43 0.85
N TYR A 1041 -23.98 -35.25 1.17
CA TYR A 1041 -23.97 -36.67 0.95
C TYR A 1041 -25.11 -37.02 0.01
N LEU A 1042 -24.81 -37.36 -1.24
CA LEU A 1042 -25.80 -37.95 -2.14
C LEU A 1042 -25.83 -39.46 -1.85
N PRO A 1043 -26.73 -40.00 -1.00
CA PRO A 1043 -26.93 -41.44 -0.96
C PRO A 1043 -27.34 -41.90 -2.35
N ARG A 1044 -26.59 -42.89 -2.88
CA ARG A 1044 -27.01 -43.64 -4.06
C ARG A 1044 -28.13 -44.62 -3.71
#